data_AF-A0AAE4MPX9-F1
#
_entry.id   AF-A0AAE4MPX9-F1
#
_cell.length_a   1.000
_cell.length_b   1.000
_cell.length_c   1.000
_cell.angle_alpha   90.00
_cell.angle_beta   90.00
_cell.angle_gamma   90.00
#
_symmetry.space_group_name_H-M   'P 1'
#
loop_
_entity.id
_entity.type
_entity.pdbx_description
1 polymer ?
#
loop_
_entity_poly.entity_id
_entity_poly.type
_entity_poly.pdbx_seq_one_letter_code
_entity_poly.pdbx_strand_id
1 'polypeptide(L)'
;MVDRYNTGDPRPSNSMKNLSDNALAFDDFLNSDGDNAVDRFGKEFPTISKLIKNVDEIFSSQLSMQESTFSESQTDKENRFQQFLNTSGYVFLGDYQDGPFQFSARNQYIRHDGQYYRLNAATNIGFTTTGTDATSFANDVSHFKLMDGDTLRQNLVSVEGQLLVGSPRHLADLRGIFPGVSSRIKTLGAKWAYDGGAGEWWFDPSDMSELVSTYPRLFIAPTIDPSGASGAWRLNMGGDVTLSAFGVGISTELPAVMTALDAGIINPDIFLLENSGGMIASDADYQFNADVLNQFNAYAKGKKYARLPTGKVFISELNFSYDPKFDLEWGVNSELASTRNLGSIDNGTVFIARDADSANPVITIAGTEAKRLSGIYMRNVAIVSKDLFDNRDLTIPAEWNVRSNRPALKLDYIASAIDIGTLTICGFKQALLGSELWDGSIRRLTVSICSDPDGTVPAVWLGSQHGDNSNALKFYDMRIEHCPFSLECGFIEHVRFINGKIETKRKKDAAHYVVKINDNATRYHFDGMQFVTTPTTKTPYLYDQGQWPVYNECDFTVGGIVGNYPGVRWIYRNPTKTSVAKFKALTITGPMQADGADPAAYPMYLADYDEFGGSIQCQDTYTIDGAAVYPSYQGLICMGTGTKMGSLHINTNNIAKTAGSVFYARGGDYDIGKPTIIGAPHNLLAGVKNDIRKMITSSPDIEIYRRETILLNPGATLNSMKGFEGQTIRVMTFGTGCTIKHSGSINNSSGADIKMTANTVYTYMMLTGTTAKQI
;
A
#
# COMPACT_ATOMS: atom_id res chain seq x y z
N MET A 1 138.29 1.98 -20.78
CA MET A 1 138.48 2.69 -19.50
C MET A 1 139.61 3.67 -19.69
N VAL A 2 139.29 4.97 -19.60
CA VAL A 2 140.30 6.03 -19.43
C VAL A 2 140.55 6.10 -17.92
N ASP A 3 141.79 5.96 -17.49
CA ASP A 3 142.14 5.98 -16.07
C ASP A 3 141.80 7.35 -15.45
N ARG A 4 141.05 7.33 -14.35
CA ARG A 4 140.74 8.55 -13.58
C ARG A 4 141.99 9.03 -12.85
N TYR A 5 142.26 10.33 -12.92
CA TYR A 5 143.46 10.91 -12.32
C TYR A 5 143.33 11.06 -10.80
N ASN A 6 142.11 11.20 -10.27
CA ASN A 6 141.78 11.30 -8.85
C ASN A 6 142.70 12.27 -8.11
N THR A 7 142.88 13.46 -8.68
CA THR A 7 143.91 14.40 -8.25
C THR A 7 143.75 14.86 -6.79
N GLY A 8 142.53 14.85 -6.25
CA GLY A 8 142.24 15.39 -4.92
C GLY A 8 142.31 16.93 -4.82
N ASP A 9 142.50 17.65 -5.93
CA ASP A 9 142.65 19.10 -5.92
C ASP A 9 141.35 19.83 -5.48
N PRO A 10 141.43 20.87 -4.63
CA PRO A 10 140.26 21.62 -4.18
C PRO A 10 139.49 22.27 -5.34
N ARG A 11 138.18 22.45 -5.18
CA ARG A 11 137.31 23.13 -6.17
C ARG A 11 137.35 24.65 -5.94
N PRO A 12 137.45 25.49 -6.99
CA PRO A 12 137.64 25.16 -8.41
C PRO A 12 139.10 24.86 -8.76
N SER A 13 139.33 24.04 -9.78
CA SER A 13 140.69 23.84 -10.34
C SER A 13 140.61 23.72 -11.86
N ASN A 14 141.52 24.43 -12.54
CA ASN A 14 141.62 24.52 -13.99
C ASN A 14 142.65 23.55 -14.57
N SER A 15 143.18 22.63 -13.75
CA SER A 15 144.07 21.56 -14.22
C SER A 15 143.35 20.69 -15.25
N MET A 16 144.04 20.37 -16.35
CA MET A 16 143.50 19.51 -17.42
C MET A 16 143.06 18.13 -16.89
N LYS A 17 143.76 17.58 -15.89
CA LYS A 17 143.38 16.32 -15.24
C LYS A 17 142.03 16.43 -14.53
N ASN A 18 141.75 17.58 -13.92
CA ASN A 18 140.48 17.85 -13.23
C ASN A 18 139.32 18.09 -14.18
N LEU A 19 139.58 18.71 -15.33
CA LEU A 19 138.57 18.86 -16.40
C LEU A 19 138.17 17.49 -16.95
N SER A 20 139.14 16.59 -17.17
CA SER A 20 138.88 15.21 -17.61
C SER A 20 138.08 14.42 -16.57
N ASP A 21 138.51 14.40 -15.30
CA ASP A 21 137.80 13.69 -14.23
C ASP A 21 136.39 14.26 -14.00
N ASN A 22 136.20 15.59 -14.12
CA ASN A 22 134.88 16.20 -14.03
C ASN A 22 133.98 15.82 -15.22
N ALA A 23 134.53 15.78 -16.44
CA ALA A 23 133.77 15.37 -17.63
C ALA A 23 133.36 13.89 -17.55
N LEU A 24 134.27 13.02 -17.11
CA LEU A 24 133.97 11.60 -16.88
C LEU A 24 132.96 11.40 -15.74
N ALA A 25 133.06 12.17 -14.64
CA ALA A 25 132.07 12.14 -13.56
C ALA A 25 130.69 12.63 -14.04
N PHE A 26 130.65 13.60 -14.96
CA PHE A 26 129.40 14.09 -15.54
C PHE A 26 128.78 13.12 -16.55
N ASP A 27 129.61 12.43 -17.35
CA ASP A 27 129.16 11.36 -18.23
C ASP A 27 128.59 10.18 -17.42
N ASP A 28 129.30 9.74 -16.37
CA ASP A 28 128.79 8.71 -15.46
C ASP A 28 127.51 9.15 -14.75
N PHE A 29 127.37 10.42 -14.37
CA PHE A 29 126.15 10.95 -13.78
C PHE A 29 124.93 10.82 -14.70
N LEU A 30 125.10 11.13 -16.00
CA LEU A 30 124.02 11.17 -16.98
C LEU A 30 123.71 9.79 -17.57
N ASN A 31 124.75 9.05 -17.94
CA ASN A 31 124.65 7.91 -18.87
C ASN A 31 125.05 6.57 -18.27
N SER A 32 125.54 6.52 -17.02
CA SER A 32 125.88 5.24 -16.39
C SER A 32 124.63 4.47 -15.99
N ASP A 33 124.64 3.16 -16.25
CA ASP A 33 123.65 2.20 -15.74
C ASP A 33 123.82 1.93 -14.23
N GLY A 34 124.95 2.36 -13.65
CA GLY A 34 125.24 2.24 -12.23
C GLY A 34 124.47 3.26 -11.39
N ASP A 35 124.24 2.92 -10.13
CA ASP A 35 123.46 3.74 -9.20
C ASP A 35 124.25 4.97 -8.68
N ASN A 36 125.57 4.89 -8.67
CA ASN A 36 126.46 5.95 -8.19
C ASN A 36 127.56 6.23 -9.24
N ALA A 37 127.85 7.52 -9.45
CA ALA A 37 129.05 8.01 -10.11
C ALA A 37 130.06 8.48 -9.05
N VAL A 38 131.34 8.52 -9.41
CA VAL A 38 132.41 8.97 -8.50
C VAL A 38 132.98 10.29 -8.99
N ASP A 39 133.14 11.25 -8.09
CA ASP A 39 133.79 12.51 -8.42
C ASP A 39 135.33 12.41 -8.37
N ARG A 40 136.02 13.48 -8.77
CA ARG A 40 137.49 13.52 -8.77
C ARG A 40 138.17 13.38 -7.39
N PHE A 41 137.40 13.43 -6.30
CA PHE A 41 137.89 13.20 -4.93
C PHE A 41 137.67 11.76 -4.46
N GLY A 42 137.11 10.90 -5.31
CA GLY A 42 136.72 9.55 -4.93
C GLY A 42 135.38 9.50 -4.17
N LYS A 43 134.60 10.60 -4.16
CA LYS A 43 133.31 10.63 -3.46
C LYS A 43 132.18 10.18 -4.39
N GLU A 44 131.41 9.20 -3.93
CA GLU A 44 130.22 8.72 -4.64
C GLU A 44 129.06 9.72 -4.57
N PHE A 45 128.33 9.86 -5.68
CA PHE A 45 127.09 10.62 -5.78
C PHE A 45 126.12 9.90 -6.74
N PRO A 46 124.80 10.03 -6.54
CA PRO A 46 123.83 9.25 -7.32
C PRO A 46 123.80 9.68 -8.79
N THR A 47 123.64 8.71 -9.69
CA THR A 47 123.39 8.96 -11.12
C THR A 47 121.94 9.41 -11.36
N ILE A 48 121.64 9.91 -12.55
CA ILE A 48 120.26 10.20 -12.97
C ILE A 48 119.37 8.95 -12.89
N SER A 49 119.90 7.78 -13.25
CA SER A 49 119.16 6.51 -13.18
C SER A 49 118.64 6.23 -11.76
N LYS A 50 119.50 6.39 -10.73
CA LYS A 50 119.09 6.25 -9.33
C LYS A 50 118.10 7.32 -8.89
N LEU A 51 118.27 8.55 -9.35
CA LEU A 51 117.31 9.63 -9.05
C LEU A 51 115.92 9.32 -9.62
N ILE A 52 115.82 8.81 -10.84
CA ILE A 52 114.55 8.42 -11.47
C ILE A 52 113.92 7.23 -10.72
N LYS A 53 114.69 6.17 -10.44
CA LYS A 53 114.19 5.01 -9.66
C LYS A 53 113.64 5.44 -8.30
N ASN A 54 114.34 6.32 -7.58
CA ASN A 54 113.87 6.86 -6.31
C ASN A 54 112.55 7.64 -6.48
N VAL A 55 112.40 8.42 -7.56
CA VAL A 55 111.15 9.14 -7.84
C VAL A 55 110.02 8.15 -8.16
N ASP A 56 110.26 7.11 -8.94
CA ASP A 56 109.25 6.10 -9.28
C ASP A 56 108.82 5.28 -8.06
N GLU A 57 109.76 4.91 -7.18
CA GLU A 57 109.48 4.24 -5.91
C GLU A 57 108.66 5.14 -4.97
N ILE A 58 109.05 6.42 -4.84
CA ILE A 58 108.32 7.39 -4.03
C ILE A 58 106.91 7.61 -4.59
N PHE A 59 106.77 7.79 -5.90
CA PHE A 59 105.48 8.01 -6.55
C PHE A 59 104.57 6.79 -6.43
N SER A 60 105.10 5.58 -6.63
CA SER A 60 104.37 4.33 -6.43
C SER A 60 103.93 4.15 -4.98
N SER A 61 104.79 4.50 -4.01
CA SER A 61 104.45 4.46 -2.59
C SER A 61 103.34 5.46 -2.23
N GLN A 62 103.35 6.67 -2.82
CA GLN A 62 102.33 7.68 -2.61
C GLN A 62 100.98 7.27 -3.18
N LEU A 63 100.94 6.72 -4.39
CA LEU A 63 99.72 6.19 -4.99
C LEU A 63 99.12 5.07 -4.13
N SER A 64 99.94 4.13 -3.67
CA SER A 64 99.50 3.02 -2.81
C SER A 64 98.94 3.52 -1.47
N MET A 65 99.57 4.54 -0.86
CA MET A 65 99.03 5.18 0.35
C MET A 65 97.70 5.91 0.11
N GLN A 66 97.53 6.58 -1.03
CA GLN A 66 96.26 7.23 -1.39
C GLN A 66 95.13 6.20 -1.62
N GLU A 67 95.43 5.10 -2.31
CA GLU A 67 94.49 3.99 -2.54
C GLU A 67 94.02 3.35 -1.22
N SER A 68 94.96 3.12 -0.28
CA SER A 68 94.65 2.59 1.06
C SER A 68 93.77 3.56 1.85
N THR A 69 94.12 4.84 1.88
CA THR A 69 93.37 5.87 2.61
C THR A 69 91.95 6.05 2.03
N PHE A 70 91.82 5.99 0.70
CA PHE A 70 90.53 6.06 0.04
C PHE A 70 89.66 4.85 0.38
N SER A 71 90.22 3.64 0.31
CA SER A 71 89.51 2.40 0.65
C SER A 71 89.03 2.38 2.10
N GLU A 72 89.90 2.77 3.05
CA GLU A 72 89.55 2.88 4.47
C GLU A 72 88.43 3.91 4.70
N SER A 73 88.46 5.05 4.02
CA SER A 73 87.39 6.05 4.12
C SER A 73 86.06 5.53 3.58
N GLN A 74 86.06 4.72 2.52
CA GLN A 74 84.84 4.12 1.98
C GLN A 74 84.29 3.06 2.94
N THR A 75 85.14 2.24 3.56
CA THR A 75 84.74 1.29 4.60
C THR A 75 84.20 1.98 5.86
N ASP A 76 84.81 3.08 6.32
CA ASP A 76 84.29 3.87 7.46
C ASP A 76 82.92 4.46 7.15
N LYS A 77 82.74 5.03 5.95
CA LYS A 77 81.44 5.57 5.53
C LYS A 77 80.37 4.48 5.44
N GLU A 78 80.71 3.32 4.88
CA GLU A 78 79.80 2.16 4.82
C GLU A 78 79.45 1.69 6.24
N ASN A 79 80.44 1.51 7.12
CA ASN A 79 80.22 1.09 8.50
C ASN A 79 79.33 2.08 9.27
N ARG A 80 79.59 3.39 9.14
CA ARG A 80 78.77 4.44 9.76
C ARG A 80 77.37 4.49 9.18
N PHE A 81 77.21 4.25 7.87
CA PHE A 81 75.90 4.19 7.23
C PHE A 81 75.12 2.95 7.69
N GLN A 82 75.75 1.77 7.76
CA GLN A 82 75.16 0.56 8.29
C GLN A 82 74.81 0.68 9.78
N GLN A 83 75.68 1.31 10.58
CA GLN A 83 75.41 1.64 11.99
C GLN A 83 74.20 2.57 12.12
N PHE A 84 74.09 3.57 11.25
CA PHE A 84 72.94 4.46 11.19
C PHE A 84 71.66 3.69 10.81
N LEU A 85 71.70 2.81 9.80
CA LEU A 85 70.57 1.95 9.44
C LEU A 85 70.14 1.06 10.61
N ASN A 86 71.08 0.46 11.33
CA ASN A 86 70.81 -0.39 12.49
C ASN A 86 70.22 0.39 13.69
N THR A 87 70.58 1.66 13.86
CA THR A 87 70.12 2.49 14.99
C THR A 87 68.91 3.38 14.68
N SER A 88 68.56 3.54 13.40
CA SER A 88 67.43 4.38 12.93
C SER A 88 66.11 3.63 12.80
N GLY A 89 66.09 2.30 12.99
CA GLY A 89 64.87 1.49 13.03
C GLY A 89 63.91 1.92 14.15
N TYR A 90 62.63 1.59 14.03
CA TYR A 90 61.66 1.88 15.08
C TYR A 90 61.99 1.10 16.36
N VAL A 91 61.96 1.77 17.51
CA VAL A 91 62.30 1.19 18.82
C VAL A 91 61.06 1.14 19.71
N PHE A 92 60.63 -0.07 20.07
CA PHE A 92 59.50 -0.28 20.98
C PHE A 92 59.93 -0.04 22.42
N LEU A 93 59.27 0.89 23.12
CA LEU A 93 59.54 1.20 24.52
C LEU A 93 58.75 0.29 25.48
N GLY A 94 57.56 -0.16 25.10
CA GLY A 94 56.71 -1.03 25.91
C GLY A 94 55.21 -0.75 25.77
N ASP A 95 54.40 -1.50 26.50
CA ASP A 95 52.97 -1.23 26.65
C ASP A 95 52.79 -0.04 27.58
N TYR A 96 51.95 0.94 27.24
CA TYR A 96 51.77 2.19 27.98
C TYR A 96 51.50 1.97 29.48
N GLN A 97 50.85 0.86 29.83
CA GLN A 97 50.60 0.42 31.20
C GLN A 97 51.87 0.11 32.02
N ASP A 98 52.99 -0.15 31.36
CA ASP A 98 54.30 -0.41 31.96
C ASP A 98 55.15 0.87 32.09
N GLY A 99 54.58 2.03 31.72
CA GLY A 99 55.23 3.33 31.81
C GLY A 99 55.46 3.84 33.25
N PRO A 100 55.87 5.11 33.42
CA PRO A 100 55.96 6.13 32.38
C PRO A 100 57.18 5.96 31.46
N PHE A 101 57.02 6.24 30.17
CA PHE A 101 58.09 6.17 29.17
C PHE A 101 58.53 7.56 28.72
N GLN A 102 59.84 7.77 28.65
CA GLN A 102 60.42 8.97 28.05
C GLN A 102 60.82 8.73 26.59
N PHE A 103 60.29 9.56 25.69
CA PHE A 103 60.61 9.53 24.27
C PHE A 103 61.84 10.38 23.98
N SER A 104 63.01 9.76 24.16
CA SER A 104 64.33 10.32 23.86
C SER A 104 64.67 10.42 22.37
N ALA A 105 63.89 9.80 21.48
CA ALA A 105 64.10 9.85 20.02
C ALA A 105 62.78 9.77 19.23
N ARG A 106 62.81 10.19 17.95
CA ARG A 106 61.63 10.22 17.05
C ARG A 106 61.19 8.84 16.54
N ASN A 107 62.10 7.88 16.50
CA ASN A 107 61.86 6.50 16.08
C ASN A 107 61.35 5.61 17.23
N GLN A 108 61.14 6.16 18.43
CA GLN A 108 60.59 5.42 19.56
C GLN A 108 59.06 5.39 19.52
N TYR A 109 58.48 4.27 19.96
CA TYR A 109 57.04 4.05 19.99
C TYR A 109 56.62 3.17 21.18
N ILE A 110 55.37 3.31 21.60
CA ILE A 110 54.72 2.53 22.66
C ILE A 110 53.49 1.82 22.08
N ARG A 111 52.88 0.91 22.84
CA ARG A 111 51.63 0.26 22.48
C ARG A 111 50.58 0.52 23.56
N HIS A 112 49.35 0.83 23.16
CA HIS A 112 48.22 0.94 24.08
C HIS A 112 46.99 0.33 23.40
N ASP A 113 46.25 -0.54 24.09
CA ASP A 113 45.11 -1.29 23.54
C ASP A 113 45.39 -1.94 22.16
N GLY A 114 46.60 -2.52 22.01
CA GLY A 114 47.01 -3.22 20.79
C GLY A 114 47.43 -2.33 19.62
N GLN A 115 47.43 -1.00 19.79
CA GLN A 115 47.79 -0.03 18.76
C GLN A 115 49.14 0.64 19.03
N TYR A 116 49.95 0.87 17.98
CA TYR A 116 51.29 1.46 18.11
C TYR A 116 51.29 2.98 17.92
N TYR A 117 51.91 3.69 18.86
CA TYR A 117 51.94 5.15 18.94
C TYR A 117 53.37 5.69 19.02
N ARG A 118 53.69 6.70 18.21
CA ARG A 118 54.94 7.47 18.27
C ARG A 118 54.67 8.95 18.54
N LEU A 119 55.69 9.73 18.90
CA LEU A 119 55.54 11.18 19.04
C LEU A 119 55.03 11.83 17.74
N ASN A 120 54.06 12.73 17.88
CA ASN A 120 53.62 13.60 16.78
C ASN A 120 54.66 14.69 16.49
N ALA A 121 54.53 15.35 15.34
CA ALA A 121 55.52 16.33 14.88
C ALA A 121 55.60 17.58 15.78
N ALA A 122 54.49 17.96 16.41
CA ALA A 122 54.37 19.15 17.26
C ALA A 122 55.00 18.97 18.65
N THR A 123 55.07 17.74 19.15
CA THR A 123 55.66 17.44 20.46
C THR A 123 57.17 17.28 20.32
N ASN A 124 57.94 17.96 21.17
CA ASN A 124 59.39 17.87 21.18
C ASN A 124 59.86 16.51 21.73
N ILE A 125 61.04 16.08 21.30
CA ILE A 125 61.74 14.93 21.88
C ILE A 125 62.05 15.25 23.35
N GLY A 126 61.90 14.25 24.24
CA GLY A 126 62.06 14.38 25.69
C GLY A 126 60.75 14.32 26.48
N PHE A 127 59.60 14.23 25.80
CA PHE A 127 58.29 14.00 26.41
C PHE A 127 58.26 12.69 27.20
N THR A 128 57.68 12.71 28.40
CA THR A 128 57.49 11.55 29.27
C THR A 128 56.00 11.36 29.50
N THR A 129 55.50 10.12 29.38
CA THR A 129 54.09 9.84 29.65
C THR A 129 53.74 10.16 31.10
N THR A 130 52.51 10.64 31.32
CA THR A 130 52.04 11.15 32.61
C THR A 130 51.55 10.05 33.56
N GLY A 131 51.29 8.84 33.05
CA GLY A 131 50.94 7.69 33.87
C GLY A 131 50.85 6.38 33.08
N THR A 132 50.03 5.45 33.59
CA THR A 132 49.97 4.05 33.12
C THR A 132 48.54 3.50 32.94
N ASP A 133 47.51 4.35 32.94
CA ASP A 133 46.12 3.93 32.84
C ASP A 133 45.38 4.66 31.71
N ALA A 134 44.12 4.29 31.47
CA ALA A 134 43.31 4.91 30.43
C ALA A 134 43.07 6.42 30.68
N THR A 135 43.08 6.87 31.94
CA THR A 135 42.86 8.27 32.30
C THR A 135 44.08 9.12 31.95
N SER A 136 45.29 8.65 32.25
CA SER A 136 46.53 9.32 31.85
C SER A 136 46.74 9.26 30.33
N PHE A 137 46.39 8.12 29.69
CA PHE A 137 46.48 7.99 28.23
C PHE A 137 45.60 9.00 27.50
N ALA A 138 44.38 9.25 28.01
CA ALA A 138 43.47 10.24 27.42
C ALA A 138 44.07 11.66 27.36
N ASN A 139 44.99 12.00 28.27
CA ASN A 139 45.73 13.26 28.25
C ASN A 139 46.94 13.18 27.30
N ASP A 140 47.71 12.10 27.39
CA ASP A 140 48.96 11.91 26.65
C ASP A 140 48.78 11.67 25.15
N VAL A 141 47.63 11.11 24.73
CA VAL A 141 47.36 10.79 23.32
C VAL A 141 47.46 12.03 22.41
N SER A 142 47.26 13.22 22.96
CA SER A 142 47.47 14.51 22.27
C SER A 142 48.92 14.75 21.81
N HIS A 143 49.90 14.05 22.40
CA HIS A 143 51.32 14.09 22.05
C HIS A 143 51.74 13.02 21.04
N PHE A 144 50.84 12.10 20.71
CA PHE A 144 51.14 10.94 19.88
C PHE A 144 50.50 10.99 18.49
N LYS A 145 50.99 10.12 17.61
CA LYS A 145 50.44 9.79 16.31
C LYS A 145 50.46 8.27 16.15
N LEU A 146 49.33 7.71 15.72
CA LEU A 146 49.18 6.30 15.39
C LEU A 146 50.10 5.91 14.22
N MET A 147 50.77 4.77 14.33
CA MET A 147 51.68 4.27 13.29
C MET A 147 50.97 3.41 12.22
N ASP A 148 49.90 2.70 12.57
CA ASP A 148 49.25 1.67 11.73
C ASP A 148 48.18 2.21 10.74
N GLY A 149 48.42 3.38 10.14
CA GLY A 149 47.48 3.96 9.17
C GLY A 149 47.30 3.14 7.88
N ASP A 150 48.29 2.34 7.50
CA ASP A 150 48.27 1.54 6.27
C ASP A 150 47.33 0.31 6.36
N THR A 151 47.23 -0.32 7.54
CA THR A 151 46.27 -1.39 7.79
C THR A 151 44.84 -0.88 7.69
N LEU A 152 44.54 0.29 8.28
CA LEU A 152 43.21 0.91 8.13
C LEU A 152 42.89 1.22 6.66
N ARG A 153 43.86 1.74 5.88
CA ARG A 153 43.65 2.01 4.44
C ARG A 153 43.39 0.73 3.65
N GLN A 154 44.15 -0.34 3.90
CA GLN A 154 43.92 -1.65 3.27
C GLN A 154 42.54 -2.19 3.61
N ASN A 155 42.16 -2.10 4.88
CA ASN A 155 40.87 -2.58 5.36
C ASN A 155 39.70 -1.78 4.75
N LEU A 156 39.81 -0.45 4.66
CA LEU A 156 38.80 0.41 4.02
C LEU A 156 38.70 0.22 2.49
N VAL A 157 39.78 -0.20 1.83
CA VAL A 157 39.79 -0.50 0.37
C VAL A 157 39.26 -1.91 0.07
N SER A 158 39.22 -2.79 1.07
CA SER A 158 38.70 -4.16 0.91
C SER A 158 37.19 -4.17 0.64
N VAL A 159 36.66 -5.32 0.18
CA VAL A 159 35.21 -5.52 0.01
C VAL A 159 34.44 -5.40 1.34
N GLU A 160 35.12 -5.58 2.47
CA GLU A 160 34.57 -5.42 3.83
C GLU A 160 34.76 -3.99 4.36
N GLY A 161 35.39 -3.09 3.61
CA GLY A 161 35.70 -1.73 4.07
C GLY A 161 34.46 -0.94 4.51
N GLN A 162 33.32 -1.19 3.87
CA GLN A 162 32.04 -0.60 4.27
C GLN A 162 31.59 -1.03 5.68
N LEU A 163 31.97 -2.23 6.15
CA LEU A 163 31.65 -2.73 7.50
C LEU A 163 32.43 -1.99 8.58
N LEU A 164 33.51 -1.30 8.20
CA LEU A 164 34.38 -0.55 9.11
C LEU A 164 33.98 0.92 9.23
N VAL A 165 33.03 1.37 8.40
CA VAL A 165 32.45 2.72 8.48
C VAL A 165 31.22 2.68 9.36
N GLY A 166 31.29 3.35 10.51
CA GLY A 166 30.20 3.40 11.48
C GLY A 166 28.89 3.95 10.88
N SER A 167 27.76 3.45 11.39
CA SER A 167 26.41 3.87 11.01
C SER A 167 25.61 4.21 12.26
N PRO A 168 24.76 5.26 12.24
CA PRO A 168 23.88 5.58 13.36
C PRO A 168 22.89 4.42 13.56
N ARG A 169 22.62 4.05 14.81
CA ARG A 169 21.78 2.89 15.11
C ARG A 169 20.33 3.14 14.71
N HIS A 170 19.86 4.37 14.88
CA HIS A 170 18.49 4.82 14.64
C HIS A 170 18.40 6.35 14.46
N LEU A 171 17.20 6.90 14.24
CA LEU A 171 16.99 8.33 13.98
C LEU A 171 17.42 9.24 15.13
N ALA A 172 17.36 8.78 16.39
CA ALA A 172 17.85 9.59 17.51
C ALA A 172 19.38 9.80 17.47
N ASP A 173 20.16 8.80 17.02
CA ASP A 173 21.60 8.94 16.81
C ASP A 173 21.89 9.86 15.61
N LEU A 174 21.08 9.76 14.56
CA LEU A 174 21.19 10.62 13.37
C LEU A 174 21.04 12.11 13.74
N ARG A 175 20.16 12.45 14.69
CA ARG A 175 20.03 13.82 15.23
C ARG A 175 21.31 14.30 15.90
N GLY A 176 22.13 13.41 16.44
CA GLY A 176 23.43 13.76 17.04
C GLY A 176 24.51 14.17 16.02
N ILE A 177 24.27 13.98 14.72
CA ILE A 177 25.27 14.17 13.68
C ILE A 177 25.00 15.47 12.91
N PHE A 178 25.98 16.38 12.94
CA PHE A 178 26.01 17.60 12.13
C PHE A 178 27.24 17.57 11.20
N PRO A 179 27.08 17.25 9.90
CA PRO A 179 28.21 17.05 9.00
C PRO A 179 28.76 18.33 8.38
N GLY A 180 28.13 19.50 8.58
CA GLY A 180 28.56 20.81 8.06
C GLY A 180 28.47 21.01 6.53
N VAL A 181 28.45 19.94 5.74
CA VAL A 181 28.31 19.92 4.26
C VAL A 181 27.40 18.77 3.81
N SER A 182 26.97 18.78 2.54
CA SER A 182 26.13 17.73 1.95
C SER A 182 26.75 16.34 2.12
N SER A 183 26.24 15.58 3.09
CA SER A 183 26.70 14.25 3.46
C SER A 183 25.60 13.22 3.30
N ARG A 184 26.00 11.97 3.14
CA ARG A 184 25.08 10.83 3.05
C ARG A 184 25.46 9.82 4.12
N ILE A 185 24.45 9.29 4.80
CA ILE A 185 24.65 8.27 5.83
C ILE A 185 23.48 7.31 5.84
N LYS A 186 23.74 6.04 6.17
CA LYS A 186 22.71 5.01 6.30
C LYS A 186 22.49 4.71 7.78
N THR A 187 21.24 4.72 8.23
CA THR A 187 20.89 4.24 9.59
C THR A 187 20.68 2.73 9.58
N LEU A 188 20.97 2.06 10.69
CA LEU A 188 20.72 0.61 10.85
C LEU A 188 19.22 0.29 11.06
N GLY A 189 18.44 1.28 11.51
CA GLY A 189 17.00 1.22 11.63
C GLY A 189 16.38 2.60 11.88
N ALA A 190 15.11 2.66 12.29
CA ALA A 190 14.39 3.91 12.50
C ALA A 190 14.26 4.27 13.99
N LYS A 191 13.80 3.33 14.82
CA LYS A 191 13.70 3.45 16.28
C LYS A 191 14.80 2.65 16.98
N TRP A 192 15.16 1.49 16.44
CA TRP A 192 16.19 0.58 16.95
C TRP A 192 17.10 0.11 15.81
N ALA A 193 18.29 -0.40 16.13
CA ALA A 193 19.09 -1.04 15.10
C ALA A 193 18.37 -2.30 14.58
N TYR A 194 18.35 -2.50 13.25
CA TYR A 194 17.81 -3.70 12.59
C TYR A 194 16.29 -3.91 12.74
N ASP A 195 15.54 -2.87 13.05
CA ASP A 195 14.08 -2.90 13.17
C ASP A 195 13.31 -2.91 11.82
N GLY A 196 14.01 -3.08 10.70
CA GLY A 196 13.44 -2.98 9.36
C GLY A 196 13.21 -1.54 8.85
N GLY A 197 13.57 -0.53 9.64
CA GLY A 197 13.48 0.90 9.32
C GLY A 197 14.78 1.53 8.85
N ALA A 198 15.71 0.75 8.29
CA ALA A 198 16.97 1.30 7.78
C ALA A 198 16.71 2.27 6.62
N GLY A 199 17.37 3.43 6.63
CA GLY A 199 17.18 4.47 5.62
C GLY A 199 18.50 5.11 5.16
N GLU A 200 18.57 5.53 3.91
CA GLU A 200 19.65 6.39 3.40
C GLU A 200 19.23 7.86 3.52
N TRP A 201 19.98 8.60 4.32
CA TRP A 201 19.70 9.99 4.70
C TRP A 201 20.70 10.93 4.07
N TRP A 202 20.19 12.01 3.49
CA TRP A 202 20.97 13.08 2.87
C TRP A 202 20.85 14.33 3.73
N PHE A 203 21.98 14.90 4.11
CA PHE A 203 22.00 16.19 4.80
C PHE A 203 21.84 17.31 3.77
N ASP A 204 20.76 18.07 3.91
CA ASP A 204 20.52 19.29 3.14
C ASP A 204 20.99 20.49 3.97
N PRO A 205 22.10 21.16 3.60
CA PRO A 205 22.67 22.26 4.37
C PRO A 205 21.95 23.60 4.13
N SER A 206 20.91 23.64 3.28
CA SER A 206 20.10 24.84 3.09
C SER A 206 19.24 25.14 4.33
N ASP A 207 18.65 26.34 4.42
CA ASP A 207 17.70 26.65 5.48
C ASP A 207 16.43 25.81 5.30
N MET A 208 16.26 24.83 6.19
CA MET A 208 15.16 23.88 6.18
C MET A 208 14.12 24.21 7.26
N SER A 209 14.14 25.43 7.83
CA SER A 209 13.31 25.79 8.99
C SER A 209 11.82 25.57 8.77
N GLU A 210 11.30 25.96 7.61
CA GLU A 210 9.89 25.76 7.24
C GLU A 210 9.52 24.28 7.16
N LEU A 211 10.41 23.45 6.59
CA LEU A 211 10.18 22.02 6.42
C LEU A 211 10.30 21.27 7.75
N VAL A 212 11.25 21.66 8.60
CA VAL A 212 11.41 21.09 9.95
C VAL A 212 10.23 21.49 10.84
N SER A 213 9.76 22.74 10.79
CA SER A 213 8.61 23.17 11.58
C SER A 213 7.30 22.51 11.13
N THR A 214 7.12 22.34 9.82
CA THR A 214 5.87 21.81 9.24
C THR A 214 5.85 20.28 9.22
N TYR A 215 7.01 19.64 8.97
CA TYR A 215 7.15 18.20 8.78
C TYR A 215 8.31 17.61 9.62
N PRO A 216 8.32 17.80 10.95
CA PRO A 216 9.43 17.41 11.84
C PRO A 216 9.72 15.90 11.89
N ARG A 217 8.79 15.05 11.41
CA ARG A 217 9.00 13.61 11.28
C ARG A 217 9.72 13.24 10.00
N LEU A 218 9.61 14.06 8.95
CA LEU A 218 10.22 13.81 7.64
C LEU A 218 11.60 14.46 7.49
N PHE A 219 11.81 15.59 8.18
CA PHE A 219 13.06 16.34 8.18
C PHE A 219 13.66 16.32 9.58
N ILE A 220 14.77 15.61 9.72
CA ILE A 220 15.39 15.32 11.01
C ILE A 220 16.50 16.36 11.24
N ALA A 221 16.13 17.45 11.92
CA ALA A 221 17.08 18.50 12.31
C ALA A 221 18.11 17.97 13.35
N PRO A 222 19.40 18.30 13.20
CA PRO A 222 20.43 18.00 14.18
C PRO A 222 20.15 18.66 15.55
N THR A 223 20.54 18.02 16.64
CA THR A 223 20.32 18.53 18.01
C THR A 223 21.00 19.88 18.26
N ILE A 224 22.10 20.18 17.56
CA ILE A 224 22.82 21.46 17.67
C ILE A 224 22.01 22.64 17.13
N ASP A 225 21.14 22.39 16.14
CA ASP A 225 20.24 23.38 15.57
C ASP A 225 18.88 22.74 15.25
N PRO A 226 18.01 22.59 16.26
CA PRO A 226 16.71 21.95 16.10
C PRO A 226 15.73 22.79 15.28
N SER A 227 16.07 24.05 14.96
CA SER A 227 15.24 24.89 14.09
C SER A 227 15.27 24.44 12.64
N GLY A 228 16.37 23.82 12.20
CA GLY A 228 16.62 23.48 10.79
C GLY A 228 17.28 24.59 9.98
N ALA A 229 17.62 25.74 10.58
CA ALA A 229 18.26 26.86 9.89
C ALA A 229 19.64 26.49 9.30
N SER A 230 20.38 25.61 9.97
CA SER A 230 21.66 25.07 9.54
C SER A 230 21.55 23.79 8.69
N GLY A 231 20.34 23.42 8.28
CA GLY A 231 20.05 22.22 7.52
C GLY A 231 19.40 21.08 8.31
N ALA A 232 18.95 20.07 7.58
CA ALA A 232 18.29 18.89 8.14
C ALA A 232 18.58 17.62 7.33
N TRP A 233 18.50 16.47 7.99
CA TRP A 233 18.52 15.18 7.33
C TRP A 233 17.16 14.87 6.69
N ARG A 234 17.17 14.42 5.44
CA ARG A 234 15.98 13.93 4.72
C ARG A 234 16.28 12.63 4.00
N LEU A 235 15.26 11.79 3.79
CA LEU A 235 15.41 10.63 2.92
C LEU A 235 15.62 11.05 1.46
N ASN A 236 16.16 10.12 0.66
CA ASN A 236 16.09 10.22 -0.80
C ASN A 236 14.64 10.04 -1.27
N MET A 237 14.00 11.13 -1.69
CA MET A 237 12.60 11.14 -2.15
C MET A 237 12.48 11.21 -3.67
N GLY A 238 13.50 10.76 -4.42
CA GLY A 238 13.49 10.74 -5.90
C GLY A 238 12.36 9.89 -6.49
N GLY A 239 12.00 8.78 -5.84
CA GLY A 239 10.95 7.83 -6.25
C GLY A 239 9.94 7.52 -5.15
N ASP A 240 9.47 6.27 -5.12
CA ASP A 240 8.63 5.73 -4.05
C ASP A 240 9.34 5.82 -2.70
N VAL A 241 8.60 6.15 -1.64
CA VAL A 241 9.18 6.38 -0.31
C VAL A 241 8.72 5.29 0.65
N THR A 242 9.69 4.52 1.16
CA THR A 242 9.47 3.50 2.19
C THR A 242 9.34 4.15 3.55
N LEU A 243 8.14 4.13 4.11
CA LEU A 243 7.82 4.87 5.34
C LEU A 243 8.29 4.18 6.62
N SER A 244 8.70 2.90 6.57
CA SER A 244 9.35 2.25 7.72
C SER A 244 10.66 2.96 8.10
N ALA A 245 11.33 3.62 7.15
CA ALA A 245 12.52 4.43 7.44
C ALA A 245 12.25 5.63 8.35
N PHE A 246 10.99 6.12 8.40
CA PHE A 246 10.55 7.12 9.37
C PHE A 246 9.99 6.51 10.66
N GLY A 247 10.01 5.18 10.79
CA GLY A 247 9.50 4.45 11.95
C GLY A 247 8.05 3.95 11.83
N VAL A 248 7.41 4.10 10.66
CA VAL A 248 6.01 3.64 10.48
C VAL A 248 5.92 2.13 10.61
N GLY A 249 5.03 1.65 11.47
CA GLY A 249 4.82 0.22 11.73
C GLY A 249 5.85 -0.42 12.66
N ILE A 250 6.77 0.35 13.23
CA ILE A 250 7.79 -0.12 14.16
C ILE A 250 7.39 0.30 15.58
N SER A 251 7.39 -0.61 16.55
CA SER A 251 6.97 -0.33 17.95
C SER A 251 8.04 0.46 18.71
N THR A 252 7.62 1.35 19.62
CA THR A 252 8.50 1.97 20.62
C THR A 252 8.83 1.03 21.77
N GLU A 253 8.13 -0.09 21.95
CA GLU A 253 8.55 -1.09 22.93
C GLU A 253 9.74 -1.88 22.36
N LEU A 254 10.85 -1.84 23.07
CA LEU A 254 12.02 -2.66 22.77
C LEU A 254 11.59 -4.13 22.92
N PRO A 255 11.62 -4.96 21.86
CA PRO A 255 11.43 -6.39 22.03
C PRO A 255 12.44 -6.88 23.07
N ALA A 256 12.04 -7.65 24.08
CA ALA A 256 12.96 -8.16 25.14
C ALA A 256 14.20 -8.90 24.59
N VAL A 257 14.17 -9.24 23.30
CA VAL A 257 15.21 -9.91 22.52
C VAL A 257 16.25 -8.92 21.94
N MET A 258 15.94 -7.63 21.78
CA MET A 258 16.89 -6.61 21.28
C MET A 258 18.02 -6.34 22.28
N THR A 259 17.73 -6.46 23.59
CA THR A 259 18.75 -6.50 24.66
C THR A 259 19.72 -7.67 24.54
N ALA A 260 19.27 -8.80 23.96
CA ALA A 260 20.11 -9.97 23.71
C ALA A 260 20.91 -9.85 22.40
N LEU A 261 20.36 -9.17 21.38
CA LEU A 261 21.05 -8.84 20.12
C LEU A 261 22.18 -7.82 20.35
N ASP A 262 21.91 -6.76 21.15
CA ASP A 262 22.90 -5.76 21.56
C ASP A 262 24.03 -6.36 22.43
N ALA A 263 23.75 -7.47 23.11
CA ALA A 263 24.74 -8.25 23.84
C ALA A 263 25.44 -9.34 22.99
N GLY A 264 25.11 -9.47 21.71
CA GLY A 264 25.72 -10.44 20.79
C GLY A 264 25.30 -11.90 20.99
N ILE A 265 24.14 -12.15 21.60
CA ILE A 265 23.70 -13.49 22.04
C ILE A 265 22.96 -14.28 20.93
N ILE A 266 22.36 -13.62 19.93
CA ILE A 266 21.50 -14.25 18.89
C ILE A 266 21.84 -13.73 17.49
N ASN A 267 21.68 -14.57 16.45
CA ASN A 267 21.85 -14.20 15.04
C ASN A 267 20.65 -13.34 14.53
N PRO A 268 20.89 -12.18 13.88
CA PRO A 268 19.84 -11.29 13.37
C PRO A 268 18.88 -11.94 12.35
N ASP A 269 19.30 -12.97 11.60
CA ASP A 269 18.46 -13.63 10.59
C ASP A 269 17.34 -14.50 11.22
N ILE A 270 17.52 -14.96 12.47
CA ILE A 270 16.52 -15.76 13.21
C ILE A 270 15.41 -14.86 13.80
N PHE A 271 15.71 -13.59 14.08
CA PHE A 271 14.80 -12.62 14.71
C PHE A 271 13.63 -12.18 13.82
N LEU A 272 13.86 -12.03 12.51
CA LEU A 272 12.85 -11.60 11.54
C LEU A 272 11.78 -12.67 11.26
N LEU A 273 12.05 -13.94 11.57
CA LEU A 273 11.17 -15.08 11.27
C LEU A 273 10.23 -15.45 12.43
N GLU A 274 10.63 -15.24 13.69
CA GLU A 274 9.90 -15.78 14.86
C GLU A 274 8.97 -14.78 15.58
N ASN A 275 9.11 -13.46 15.37
CA ASN A 275 8.35 -12.42 16.11
C ASN A 275 7.27 -11.68 15.31
N SER A 276 6.92 -12.15 14.12
CA SER A 276 5.85 -11.60 13.28
C SER A 276 4.44 -11.69 13.90
N GLY A 277 4.28 -12.42 15.02
CA GLY A 277 2.98 -12.71 15.63
C GLY A 277 2.47 -11.76 16.74
N GLY A 278 3.28 -10.85 17.29
CA GLY A 278 2.86 -10.16 18.52
C GLY A 278 3.69 -8.97 18.95
N MET A 279 3.90 -7.98 18.09
CA MET A 279 4.40 -6.69 18.57
C MET A 279 3.38 -6.06 19.53
N ILE A 280 3.78 -5.88 20.79
CA ILE A 280 3.05 -5.04 21.74
C ILE A 280 3.25 -3.60 21.25
N ALA A 281 2.18 -3.00 20.74
CA ALA A 281 2.17 -1.59 20.40
C ALA A 281 1.90 -0.79 21.67
N SER A 282 2.69 0.25 21.89
CA SER A 282 2.40 1.23 22.95
C SER A 282 1.31 2.20 22.48
N ASP A 283 0.67 2.90 23.42
CA ASP A 283 -0.27 3.97 23.07
C ASP A 283 0.40 5.10 22.25
N ALA A 284 1.72 5.30 22.42
CA ALA A 284 2.48 6.31 21.67
C ALA A 284 2.64 5.95 20.17
N ASP A 285 2.57 4.66 19.81
CA ASP A 285 2.74 4.23 18.41
C ASP A 285 1.58 4.65 17.51
N TYR A 286 0.35 4.69 18.04
CA TYR A 286 -0.85 5.09 17.29
C TYR A 286 -0.74 6.52 16.76
N GLN A 287 -0.35 7.45 17.64
CA GLN A 287 -0.19 8.86 17.27
C GLN A 287 1.06 9.09 16.43
N PHE A 288 2.17 8.42 16.74
CA PHE A 288 3.41 8.56 15.98
C PHE A 288 3.23 8.17 14.51
N ASN A 289 2.64 7.00 14.24
CA ASN A 289 2.40 6.55 12.87
C ASN A 289 1.46 7.50 12.11
N ALA A 290 0.42 8.00 12.79
CA ALA A 290 -0.50 9.00 12.23
C ALA A 290 0.22 10.31 11.87
N ASP A 291 1.08 10.83 12.75
CA ASP A 291 1.87 12.04 12.51
C ASP A 291 2.70 11.93 11.23
N VAL A 292 3.43 10.82 11.07
CA VAL A 292 4.30 10.58 9.91
C VAL A 292 3.47 10.53 8.61
N LEU A 293 2.38 9.79 8.60
CA LEU A 293 1.53 9.60 7.41
C LEU A 293 0.80 10.89 7.02
N ASN A 294 0.29 11.66 7.98
CA ASN A 294 -0.34 12.95 7.73
C ASN A 294 0.67 13.97 7.18
N GLN A 295 1.87 14.06 7.78
CA GLN A 295 2.94 14.91 7.27
C GLN A 295 3.36 14.49 5.85
N PHE A 296 3.47 13.18 5.58
CA PHE A 296 3.82 12.68 4.25
C PHE A 296 2.78 13.03 3.20
N ASN A 297 1.48 12.86 3.48
CA ASN A 297 0.42 13.25 2.54
C ASN A 297 0.50 14.76 2.22
N ALA A 298 0.64 15.60 3.25
CA ALA A 298 0.71 17.04 3.10
C ALA A 298 1.97 17.52 2.36
N TYR A 299 3.10 16.84 2.56
CA TYR A 299 4.35 17.14 1.85
C TYR A 299 4.33 16.63 0.41
N ALA A 300 3.96 15.36 0.20
CA ALA A 300 4.01 14.70 -1.11
C ALA A 300 2.91 15.19 -2.07
N LYS A 301 1.74 15.60 -1.57
CA LYS A 301 0.60 16.13 -2.34
C LYS A 301 0.27 15.27 -3.58
N GLY A 302 0.23 13.95 -3.41
CA GLY A 302 -0.06 12.98 -4.48
C GLY A 302 1.03 12.79 -5.53
N LYS A 303 2.24 13.34 -5.32
CA LYS A 303 3.35 13.20 -6.27
C LYS A 303 4.19 11.93 -6.05
N LYS A 304 4.06 11.28 -4.89
CA LYS A 304 4.91 10.15 -4.46
C LYS A 304 4.07 9.03 -3.89
N TYR A 305 4.44 7.79 -4.18
CA TYR A 305 3.85 6.62 -3.54
C TYR A 305 4.41 6.47 -2.12
N ALA A 306 3.51 6.30 -1.17
CA ALA A 306 3.84 5.86 0.17
C ALA A 306 3.85 4.32 0.20
N ARG A 307 5.02 3.73 0.41
CA ARG A 307 5.23 2.29 0.61
C ARG A 307 5.31 2.02 2.11
N LEU A 308 4.41 1.19 2.62
CA LEU A 308 4.39 0.79 4.03
C LEU A 308 4.91 -0.64 4.18
N PRO A 309 5.50 -0.99 5.34
CA PRO A 309 5.94 -2.36 5.58
C PRO A 309 4.75 -3.33 5.66
N THR A 310 5.02 -4.62 5.48
CA THR A 310 4.06 -5.67 5.84
C THR A 310 3.82 -5.69 7.34
N GLY A 311 2.64 -6.14 7.77
CA GLY A 311 2.28 -6.24 9.18
C GLY A 311 1.35 -5.13 9.66
N LYS A 312 1.23 -5.03 10.99
CA LYS A 312 0.25 -4.20 11.68
C LYS A 312 0.78 -2.78 11.87
N VAL A 313 0.06 -1.80 11.35
CA VAL A 313 0.33 -0.38 11.54
C VAL A 313 -0.78 0.21 12.39
N PHE A 314 -0.46 0.52 13.64
CA PHE A 314 -1.40 1.08 14.61
C PHE A 314 -1.56 2.59 14.37
N ILE A 315 -2.79 3.07 14.23
CA ILE A 315 -3.09 4.45 13.79
C ILE A 315 -4.19 5.05 14.65
N SER A 316 -3.97 6.27 15.16
CA SER A 316 -5.02 7.07 15.80
C SER A 316 -6.03 7.58 14.77
N GLU A 317 -5.61 8.44 13.84
CA GLU A 317 -6.42 8.96 12.72
C GLU A 317 -5.57 9.52 11.58
N LEU A 318 -6.04 9.37 10.33
CA LEU A 318 -5.43 9.96 9.13
C LEU A 318 -6.39 10.98 8.52
N ASN A 319 -5.93 12.21 8.31
CA ASN A 319 -6.72 13.33 7.78
C ASN A 319 -5.99 13.94 6.58
N PHE A 320 -6.35 13.49 5.38
CA PHE A 320 -5.72 13.91 4.14
C PHE A 320 -6.53 14.95 3.40
N SER A 321 -5.90 16.10 3.18
CA SER A 321 -6.45 17.22 2.39
C SER A 321 -5.82 17.34 1.00
N TYR A 322 -5.01 16.34 0.62
CA TYR A 322 -4.37 16.24 -0.68
C TYR A 322 -4.47 14.81 -1.21
N ASP A 323 -4.49 14.67 -2.54
CA ASP A 323 -4.58 13.38 -3.24
C ASP A 323 -3.57 12.37 -2.68
N PRO A 324 -4.00 11.27 -2.03
CA PRO A 324 -3.09 10.25 -1.56
C PRO A 324 -2.72 9.28 -2.68
N LYS A 325 -1.48 8.78 -2.63
CA LYS A 325 -1.00 7.64 -3.41
C LYS A 325 -0.47 6.56 -2.48
N PHE A 326 -1.37 5.68 -2.05
CA PHE A 326 -1.02 4.50 -1.27
C PHE A 326 -0.96 3.27 -2.13
N ASP A 327 0.14 2.56 -2.00
CA ASP A 327 0.32 1.24 -2.57
C ASP A 327 0.96 0.37 -1.49
N LEU A 328 0.10 -0.32 -0.74
CA LEU A 328 0.52 -1.14 0.38
C LEU A 328 0.85 -2.56 -0.08
N GLU A 329 1.51 -3.32 0.78
CA GLU A 329 1.86 -4.71 0.49
C GLU A 329 0.66 -5.63 0.72
N TRP A 330 0.33 -6.44 -0.29
CA TRP A 330 -0.76 -7.40 -0.22
C TRP A 330 -0.28 -8.73 0.38
N GLY A 331 -0.94 -9.16 1.46
CA GLY A 331 -0.73 -10.47 2.05
C GLY A 331 -1.51 -11.56 1.36
N VAL A 332 -0.90 -12.72 1.17
CA VAL A 332 -1.61 -13.95 0.79
C VAL A 332 -1.68 -14.84 2.03
N ASN A 333 -2.89 -15.13 2.52
CA ASN A 333 -3.05 -16.12 3.58
C ASN A 333 -2.92 -17.54 3.00
N SER A 334 -1.94 -18.31 3.48
CA SER A 334 -1.77 -19.73 3.14
C SER A 334 -2.54 -20.67 4.07
N GLU A 335 -3.05 -20.19 5.21
CA GLU A 335 -3.77 -20.98 6.20
C GLU A 335 -5.29 -20.92 5.99
N LEU A 336 -5.83 -21.96 5.36
CA LEU A 336 -7.27 -22.15 5.15
C LEU A 336 -8.08 -22.32 6.46
N ALA A 337 -7.43 -22.68 7.57
CA ALA A 337 -8.08 -23.06 8.84
C ALA A 337 -8.38 -21.88 9.78
N SER A 338 -7.86 -20.68 9.51
CA SER A 338 -8.10 -19.50 10.35
C SER A 338 -9.53 -18.98 10.14
N THR A 339 -10.33 -18.90 11.21
CA THR A 339 -11.66 -18.25 11.19
C THR A 339 -11.57 -16.72 11.08
N ARG A 340 -10.35 -16.17 10.87
CA ARG A 340 -10.04 -14.75 10.64
C ARG A 340 -9.66 -14.46 9.18
N ASN A 341 -10.23 -15.20 8.22
CA ASN A 341 -9.89 -15.14 6.78
C ASN A 341 -10.21 -13.79 6.09
N LEU A 342 -9.44 -12.77 6.43
CA LEU A 342 -9.22 -11.57 5.64
C LEU A 342 -7.73 -11.61 5.26
N GLY A 343 -7.42 -12.10 4.06
CA GLY A 343 -6.08 -12.55 3.65
C GLY A 343 -4.89 -11.59 3.83
N SER A 344 -5.15 -10.33 4.17
CA SER A 344 -4.14 -9.30 4.45
C SER A 344 -3.71 -9.19 5.92
N ILE A 345 -4.48 -9.69 6.90
CA ILE A 345 -4.25 -9.37 8.34
C ILE A 345 -2.89 -9.84 8.86
N ASP A 346 -2.47 -11.04 8.47
CA ASP A 346 -1.25 -11.64 9.00
C ASP A 346 -0.06 -11.50 8.04
N ASN A 347 -0.31 -11.27 6.74
CA ASN A 347 0.72 -11.33 5.69
C ASN A 347 0.88 -10.05 4.85
N GLY A 348 0.03 -9.02 5.04
CA GLY A 348 0.07 -7.74 4.30
C GLY A 348 0.07 -6.53 5.23
N THR A 349 0.03 -5.31 4.69
CA THR A 349 -0.09 -4.10 5.51
C THR A 349 -1.53 -3.92 6.01
N VAL A 350 -1.71 -3.78 7.33
CA VAL A 350 -3.03 -3.54 7.94
C VAL A 350 -3.00 -2.36 8.89
N PHE A 351 -3.91 -1.42 8.68
CA PHE A 351 -4.17 -0.35 9.63
C PHE A 351 -5.07 -0.86 10.76
N ILE A 352 -4.59 -0.72 12.00
CA ILE A 352 -5.34 -1.08 13.21
C ILE A 352 -5.66 0.19 13.99
N ALA A 353 -6.95 0.38 14.33
CA ALA A 353 -7.42 1.53 15.09
C ALA A 353 -8.31 1.11 16.27
N ARG A 354 -8.36 1.93 17.32
CA ARG A 354 -9.28 1.78 18.46
C ARG A 354 -10.16 3.00 18.66
N ASP A 355 -11.31 2.81 19.29
CA ASP A 355 -12.17 3.90 19.75
C ASP A 355 -11.52 4.77 20.83
N ALA A 356 -10.60 4.21 21.62
CA ALA A 356 -9.91 4.94 22.69
C ALA A 356 -8.95 6.05 22.18
N ASP A 357 -8.44 5.93 20.94
CA ASP A 357 -7.42 6.82 20.41
C ASP A 357 -8.00 8.03 19.66
N SER A 358 -9.24 7.94 19.15
CA SER A 358 -9.97 9.04 18.49
C SER A 358 -11.44 8.68 18.28
N ALA A 359 -12.33 9.68 18.18
CA ALA A 359 -13.73 9.52 17.78
C ALA A 359 -13.98 9.80 16.28
N ASN A 360 -12.98 10.34 15.57
CA ASN A 360 -13.08 10.67 14.15
C ASN A 360 -12.96 9.41 13.28
N PRO A 361 -13.27 9.50 11.96
CA PRO A 361 -12.97 8.41 11.05
C PRO A 361 -11.50 7.98 11.10
N VAL A 362 -11.20 6.69 10.89
CA VAL A 362 -9.81 6.20 10.89
C VAL A 362 -9.01 6.83 9.76
N ILE A 363 -9.59 6.91 8.57
CA ILE A 363 -9.02 7.62 7.41
C ILE A 363 -10.08 8.55 6.84
N THR A 364 -9.78 9.84 6.81
CA THR A 364 -10.54 10.87 6.09
C THR A 364 -9.72 11.36 4.92
N ILE A 365 -10.27 11.28 3.71
CA ILE A 365 -9.70 11.88 2.50
C ILE A 365 -10.75 12.83 1.97
N ALA A 366 -10.49 14.12 2.15
CA ALA A 366 -11.49 15.15 1.92
C ALA A 366 -10.90 16.35 1.19
N GLY A 367 -11.55 16.72 0.08
CA GLY A 367 -11.44 18.05 -0.50
C GLY A 367 -12.44 19.00 0.15
N THR A 368 -12.73 20.09 -0.56
CA THR A 368 -13.82 21.02 -0.24
C THR A 368 -14.59 21.33 -1.52
N GLU A 369 -15.77 21.94 -1.40
CA GLU A 369 -16.54 22.38 -2.57
C GLU A 369 -15.71 23.29 -3.51
N ALA A 370 -14.96 24.24 -2.94
CA ALA A 370 -14.10 25.16 -3.69
C ALA A 370 -12.82 24.50 -4.22
N LYS A 371 -12.39 23.38 -3.63
CA LYS A 371 -11.14 22.69 -3.95
C LYS A 371 -11.30 21.18 -3.75
N ARG A 372 -11.96 20.54 -4.70
CA ARG A 372 -12.05 19.07 -4.76
C ARG A 372 -10.67 18.47 -4.96
N LEU A 373 -10.48 17.26 -4.45
CA LEU A 373 -9.29 16.46 -4.77
C LEU A 373 -9.38 15.99 -6.22
N SER A 374 -8.27 16.04 -6.96
CA SER A 374 -8.23 15.66 -8.38
C SER A 374 -8.15 14.16 -8.60
N GLY A 375 -8.00 13.39 -7.53
CA GLY A 375 -8.06 11.95 -7.55
C GLY A 375 -7.57 11.32 -6.26
N ILE A 376 -7.64 10.00 -6.25
CA ILE A 376 -7.23 9.14 -5.15
C ILE A 376 -6.70 7.85 -5.76
N TYR A 377 -5.49 7.47 -5.36
CA TYR A 377 -4.94 6.17 -5.69
C TYR A 377 -4.65 5.43 -4.39
N MET A 378 -5.38 4.35 -4.14
CA MET A 378 -5.20 3.52 -2.96
C MET A 378 -5.29 2.05 -3.34
N ARG A 379 -4.24 1.29 -3.07
CA ARG A 379 -4.23 -0.14 -3.33
C ARG A 379 -3.79 -0.96 -2.12
N ASN A 380 -4.40 -2.14 -2.00
CA ASN A 380 -4.07 -3.17 -1.01
C ASN A 380 -4.24 -2.70 0.43
N VAL A 381 -5.28 -1.90 0.68
CA VAL A 381 -5.52 -1.28 1.99
C VAL A 381 -6.43 -2.17 2.83
N ALA A 382 -5.98 -2.50 4.03
CA ALA A 382 -6.81 -3.15 5.04
C ALA A 382 -6.97 -2.26 6.28
N ILE A 383 -8.20 -2.08 6.76
CA ILE A 383 -8.52 -1.28 7.94
C ILE A 383 -9.32 -2.14 8.90
N VAL A 384 -8.84 -2.26 10.14
CA VAL A 384 -9.36 -3.19 11.13
C VAL A 384 -9.56 -2.48 12.47
N SER A 385 -10.74 -2.66 13.07
CA SER A 385 -11.01 -2.21 14.44
C SER A 385 -10.41 -3.19 15.44
N LYS A 386 -9.51 -2.71 16.32
CA LYS A 386 -9.02 -3.49 17.44
C LYS A 386 -10.11 -3.75 18.49
N ASP A 387 -11.08 -2.84 18.66
CA ASP A 387 -12.19 -3.01 19.59
C ASP A 387 -13.06 -4.25 19.26
N LEU A 388 -13.26 -4.55 17.97
CA LEU A 388 -13.88 -5.81 17.55
C LEU A 388 -13.02 -6.99 17.98
N PHE A 389 -11.74 -7.01 17.61
CA PHE A 389 -10.88 -8.19 17.77
C PHE A 389 -10.64 -8.55 19.24
N ASP A 390 -10.44 -7.54 20.09
CA ASP A 390 -10.21 -7.75 21.52
C ASP A 390 -11.46 -8.27 22.24
N ASN A 391 -12.65 -7.93 21.74
CA ASN A 391 -13.94 -8.22 22.38
C ASN A 391 -14.82 -9.18 21.58
N ARG A 392 -14.26 -9.91 20.59
CA ARG A 392 -15.04 -10.77 19.71
C ARG A 392 -15.55 -12.01 20.46
N ASP A 393 -16.86 -12.18 20.52
CA ASP A 393 -17.51 -13.41 20.97
C ASP A 393 -17.74 -14.35 19.77
N LEU A 394 -17.01 -15.47 19.77
CA LEU A 394 -17.08 -16.50 18.73
C LEU A 394 -18.23 -17.50 18.93
N THR A 395 -18.92 -17.45 20.07
CA THR A 395 -20.07 -18.34 20.37
C THR A 395 -21.36 -17.82 19.76
N ILE A 396 -21.40 -16.53 19.43
CA ILE A 396 -22.52 -15.89 18.72
C ILE A 396 -22.14 -15.65 17.26
N PRO A 397 -23.12 -15.66 16.34
CA PRO A 397 -22.89 -15.22 14.98
C PRO A 397 -22.35 -13.80 14.84
N ALA A 398 -21.61 -13.62 13.75
CA ALA A 398 -20.77 -12.46 13.53
C ALA A 398 -21.56 -11.15 13.56
N GLU A 399 -22.80 -11.14 13.05
CA GLU A 399 -23.70 -9.99 12.97
C GLU A 399 -24.06 -9.38 14.34
N TRP A 400 -23.90 -10.15 15.43
CA TRP A 400 -24.31 -9.74 16.78
C TRP A 400 -23.17 -9.25 17.67
N ASN A 401 -21.93 -9.35 17.18
CA ASN A 401 -20.76 -8.84 17.89
C ASN A 401 -20.80 -7.29 17.98
N VAL A 402 -20.06 -6.70 18.92
CA VAL A 402 -19.88 -5.24 19.02
C VAL A 402 -18.91 -4.74 17.93
N ARG A 403 -18.98 -3.45 17.60
CA ARG A 403 -18.13 -2.77 16.60
C ARG A 403 -17.56 -1.48 17.17
N SER A 404 -16.46 -1.02 16.58
CA SER A 404 -16.02 0.37 16.72
C SER A 404 -17.12 1.33 16.30
N ASN A 405 -17.30 2.40 17.08
CA ASN A 405 -18.26 3.45 16.79
C ASN A 405 -17.79 4.41 15.70
N ARG A 406 -16.50 4.34 15.33
CA ARG A 406 -15.87 5.21 14.33
C ARG A 406 -16.24 4.74 12.92
N PRO A 407 -16.38 5.66 11.96
CA PRO A 407 -16.28 5.31 10.55
C PRO A 407 -14.85 4.87 10.20
N ALA A 408 -14.67 3.86 9.36
CA ALA A 408 -13.33 3.44 8.97
C ALA A 408 -12.74 4.36 7.89
N LEU A 409 -13.44 4.51 6.76
CA LEU A 409 -13.01 5.32 5.63
C LEU A 409 -14.08 6.35 5.27
N LYS A 410 -13.73 7.64 5.36
CA LYS A 410 -14.51 8.75 4.85
C LYS A 410 -13.84 9.32 3.61
N LEU A 411 -14.59 9.37 2.51
CA LEU A 411 -14.20 9.98 1.24
C LEU A 411 -15.18 11.12 0.93
N ASP A 412 -14.67 12.33 0.70
CA ASP A 412 -15.50 13.52 0.49
C ASP A 412 -14.89 14.48 -0.55
N TYR A 413 -15.70 15.05 -1.44
CA TYR A 413 -15.25 16.01 -2.45
C TYR A 413 -14.06 15.52 -3.31
N ILE A 414 -14.19 14.35 -3.94
CA ILE A 414 -13.16 13.77 -4.80
C ILE A 414 -13.66 13.69 -6.24
N ALA A 415 -12.88 14.19 -7.19
CA ALA A 415 -13.23 14.24 -8.59
C ALA A 415 -12.17 13.60 -9.51
N SER A 416 -12.55 13.43 -10.78
CA SER A 416 -11.69 13.16 -11.95
C SER A 416 -10.95 11.81 -12.01
N ALA A 417 -10.47 11.25 -10.90
CA ALA A 417 -9.70 10.00 -10.94
C ALA A 417 -9.73 9.22 -9.62
N ILE A 418 -10.81 8.49 -9.36
CA ILE A 418 -10.89 7.53 -8.25
C ILE A 418 -10.36 6.16 -8.70
N ASP A 419 -9.23 5.73 -8.14
CA ASP A 419 -8.65 4.40 -8.33
C ASP A 419 -8.36 3.72 -6.99
N ILE A 420 -9.38 3.04 -6.46
CA ILE A 420 -9.23 2.22 -5.26
C ILE A 420 -9.27 0.75 -5.65
N GLY A 421 -8.23 -0.01 -5.29
CA GLY A 421 -8.11 -1.43 -5.63
C GLY A 421 -7.74 -2.28 -4.42
N THR A 422 -8.51 -3.33 -4.14
CA THR A 422 -8.31 -4.19 -2.97
C THR A 422 -8.41 -3.38 -1.67
N LEU A 423 -9.64 -3.15 -1.23
CA LEU A 423 -9.94 -2.45 0.01
C LEU A 423 -10.67 -3.40 0.93
N THR A 424 -10.09 -3.70 2.09
CA THR A 424 -10.69 -4.54 3.12
C THR A 424 -10.98 -3.72 4.36
N ILE A 425 -12.21 -3.76 4.86
CA ILE A 425 -12.61 -3.04 6.08
C ILE A 425 -13.41 -3.97 6.99
N CYS A 426 -13.05 -4.02 8.27
CA CYS A 426 -13.69 -4.93 9.22
C CYS A 426 -13.83 -4.35 10.64
N GLY A 427 -15.01 -4.54 11.24
CA GLY A 427 -15.24 -4.26 12.66
C GLY A 427 -15.72 -2.85 13.02
N PHE A 428 -16.22 -2.09 12.05
CA PHE A 428 -16.69 -0.71 12.26
C PHE A 428 -18.19 -0.59 12.05
N LYS A 429 -18.88 0.28 12.79
CA LYS A 429 -20.30 0.57 12.51
C LYS A 429 -20.51 1.07 11.07
N GLN A 430 -19.57 1.87 10.55
CA GLN A 430 -19.58 2.33 9.17
C GLN A 430 -18.22 2.08 8.53
N ALA A 431 -18.17 1.22 7.52
CA ALA A 431 -16.95 0.89 6.81
C ALA A 431 -16.56 2.00 5.84
N LEU A 432 -17.49 2.42 4.99
CA LEU A 432 -17.26 3.43 3.96
C LEU A 432 -18.37 4.47 3.98
N LEU A 433 -17.97 5.74 4.13
CA LEU A 433 -18.81 6.90 3.89
C LEU A 433 -18.26 7.65 2.67
N GLY A 434 -18.95 7.54 1.54
CA GLY A 434 -18.58 8.20 0.28
C GLY A 434 -19.55 9.31 -0.09
N SER A 435 -19.10 10.56 -0.01
CA SER A 435 -19.89 11.75 -0.34
C SER A 435 -19.27 12.49 -1.53
N GLU A 436 -20.08 12.76 -2.56
CA GLU A 436 -19.69 13.49 -3.78
C GLU A 436 -18.39 12.98 -4.42
N LEU A 437 -18.38 11.67 -4.64
CA LEU A 437 -17.33 10.96 -5.35
C LEU A 437 -17.66 10.97 -6.84
N TRP A 438 -16.76 11.49 -7.68
CA TRP A 438 -16.93 11.54 -9.12
C TRP A 438 -15.87 10.75 -9.84
N ASP A 439 -16.28 10.07 -10.92
CA ASP A 439 -15.43 9.45 -11.93
C ASP A 439 -14.39 8.47 -11.39
N GLY A 440 -14.66 7.17 -11.58
CA GLY A 440 -13.63 6.15 -11.36
C GLY A 440 -14.20 4.84 -10.88
N SER A 441 -13.41 4.12 -10.08
CA SER A 441 -13.76 2.79 -9.64
C SER A 441 -13.18 2.42 -8.27
N ILE A 442 -13.96 1.64 -7.53
CA ILE A 442 -13.56 0.93 -6.32
C ILE A 442 -13.67 -0.56 -6.63
N ARG A 443 -12.55 -1.28 -6.54
CA ARG A 443 -12.46 -2.69 -6.97
C ARG A 443 -12.08 -3.59 -5.80
N ARG A 444 -12.67 -4.79 -5.74
CA ARG A 444 -12.43 -5.78 -4.68
C ARG A 444 -12.63 -5.16 -3.29
N LEU A 445 -13.75 -4.47 -3.11
CA LEU A 445 -14.17 -3.94 -1.81
C LEU A 445 -14.68 -5.09 -0.96
N THR A 446 -13.98 -5.41 0.12
CA THR A 446 -14.41 -6.40 1.12
C THR A 446 -14.78 -5.68 2.40
N VAL A 447 -16.05 -5.70 2.77
CA VAL A 447 -16.57 -5.16 4.03
C VAL A 447 -17.12 -6.33 4.83
N SER A 448 -16.63 -6.54 6.04
CA SER A 448 -17.06 -7.65 6.88
C SER A 448 -17.34 -7.18 8.29
N ILE A 449 -18.39 -7.72 8.93
CA ILE A 449 -18.64 -7.47 10.35
C ILE A 449 -18.70 -5.95 10.59
N CYS A 450 -19.52 -5.25 9.80
CA CYS A 450 -19.76 -3.80 9.89
C CYS A 450 -21.27 -3.56 10.03
N SER A 451 -21.74 -2.30 10.17
CA SER A 451 -23.09 -2.00 10.71
C SER A 451 -23.24 -2.51 12.14
N ASP A 452 -23.99 -1.76 12.96
CA ASP A 452 -24.34 -2.24 14.28
C ASP A 452 -25.36 -3.41 14.20
N PRO A 453 -25.46 -4.25 15.25
CA PRO A 453 -26.38 -5.39 15.28
C PRO A 453 -27.87 -5.05 15.11
N ASP A 454 -28.26 -3.82 15.39
CA ASP A 454 -29.64 -3.32 15.28
C ASP A 454 -29.87 -2.58 13.94
N GLY A 455 -28.84 -2.48 13.09
CA GLY A 455 -28.88 -1.87 11.78
C GLY A 455 -29.27 -0.39 11.80
N THR A 456 -28.80 0.36 12.80
CA THR A 456 -29.02 1.81 12.90
C THR A 456 -28.18 2.62 11.92
N VAL A 457 -27.03 2.08 11.48
CA VAL A 457 -26.10 2.72 10.54
C VAL A 457 -25.73 1.73 9.42
N PRO A 458 -25.76 2.14 8.13
CA PRO A 458 -25.32 1.29 7.04
C PRO A 458 -23.79 1.09 7.07
N ALA A 459 -23.34 -0.13 6.76
CA ALA A 459 -21.93 -0.43 6.63
C ALA A 459 -21.27 0.37 5.50
N VAL A 460 -21.95 0.54 4.37
CA VAL A 460 -21.53 1.39 3.26
C VAL A 460 -22.62 2.41 2.95
N TRP A 461 -22.25 3.69 2.99
CA TRP A 461 -23.10 4.79 2.55
C TRP A 461 -22.45 5.51 1.37
N LEU A 462 -23.24 5.75 0.30
CA LEU A 462 -22.80 6.42 -0.92
C LEU A 462 -23.81 7.46 -1.36
N GLY A 463 -23.40 8.70 -1.60
CA GLY A 463 -24.32 9.75 -2.06
C GLY A 463 -23.71 11.14 -1.98
N SER A 464 -24.45 12.09 -1.41
CA SER A 464 -23.97 13.41 -1.05
C SER A 464 -24.55 13.85 0.28
N GLN A 465 -23.69 14.42 1.12
CA GLN A 465 -24.07 15.07 2.38
C GLN A 465 -24.28 16.59 2.20
N HIS A 466 -24.04 17.13 1.00
CA HIS A 466 -24.00 18.57 0.76
C HIS A 466 -25.14 18.99 -0.16
N GLY A 467 -25.00 18.86 -1.48
CA GLY A 467 -26.08 19.23 -2.40
C GLY A 467 -25.96 18.68 -3.82
N ASP A 468 -24.80 18.14 -4.19
CA ASP A 468 -24.59 17.50 -5.49
C ASP A 468 -24.76 15.97 -5.38
N ASN A 469 -24.23 15.19 -6.31
CA ASN A 469 -24.30 13.73 -6.32
C ASN A 469 -22.91 13.08 -6.21
N SER A 470 -22.88 11.80 -5.87
CA SER A 470 -21.78 10.92 -6.31
C SER A 470 -22.12 10.38 -7.68
N ASN A 471 -21.21 10.46 -8.66
CA ASN A 471 -21.54 10.07 -10.03
C ASN A 471 -20.44 9.33 -10.77
N ALA A 472 -20.88 8.56 -11.78
CA ALA A 472 -20.00 7.84 -12.71
C ALA A 472 -18.99 6.88 -12.03
N LEU A 473 -19.30 6.39 -10.82
CA LEU A 473 -18.51 5.38 -10.11
C LEU A 473 -18.87 3.95 -10.52
N LYS A 474 -17.86 3.07 -10.47
CA LYS A 474 -18.03 1.63 -10.66
C LYS A 474 -17.48 0.88 -9.46
N PHE A 475 -18.29 0.05 -8.84
CA PHE A 475 -17.91 -0.90 -7.82
C PHE A 475 -17.77 -2.27 -8.47
N TYR A 476 -16.57 -2.82 -8.46
CA TYR A 476 -16.28 -4.15 -9.02
C TYR A 476 -15.96 -5.15 -7.91
N ASP A 477 -16.49 -6.36 -8.00
CA ASP A 477 -16.14 -7.49 -7.12
C ASP A 477 -16.33 -7.14 -5.64
N MET A 478 -17.43 -6.44 -5.33
CA MET A 478 -17.72 -6.03 -3.95
C MET A 478 -18.27 -7.20 -3.13
N ARG A 479 -17.83 -7.33 -1.89
CA ARG A 479 -18.29 -8.34 -0.93
C ARG A 479 -18.61 -7.64 0.40
N ILE A 480 -19.88 -7.49 0.70
CA ILE A 480 -20.35 -6.97 2.00
C ILE A 480 -20.98 -8.13 2.78
N GLU A 481 -20.35 -8.52 3.89
CA GLU A 481 -20.75 -9.69 4.65
C GLU A 481 -20.94 -9.41 6.13
N HIS A 482 -21.89 -10.11 6.75
CA HIS A 482 -22.18 -10.00 8.18
C HIS A 482 -22.48 -8.56 8.61
N CYS A 483 -23.09 -7.78 7.72
CA CYS A 483 -23.50 -6.40 7.94
C CYS A 483 -25.02 -6.30 7.95
N PRO A 484 -25.70 -6.18 9.10
CA PRO A 484 -27.17 -6.20 9.13
C PRO A 484 -27.81 -5.15 8.21
N PHE A 485 -27.29 -3.92 8.21
CA PHE A 485 -27.59 -2.89 7.24
C PHE A 485 -26.36 -2.67 6.35
N SER A 486 -26.35 -3.24 5.14
CA SER A 486 -25.15 -3.34 4.30
C SER A 486 -24.88 -2.09 3.48
N LEU A 487 -25.88 -1.62 2.72
CA LEU A 487 -25.70 -0.57 1.72
C LEU A 487 -26.85 0.43 1.78
N GLU A 488 -26.51 1.71 1.88
CA GLU A 488 -27.42 2.81 1.63
C GLU A 488 -26.91 3.73 0.53
N CYS A 489 -27.75 3.98 -0.47
CA CYS A 489 -27.48 4.95 -1.52
C CYS A 489 -28.36 6.19 -1.34
N GLY A 490 -27.72 7.35 -1.16
CA GLY A 490 -28.33 8.68 -1.21
C GLY A 490 -28.35 9.22 -2.64
N PHE A 491 -27.98 10.50 -2.83
CA PHE A 491 -27.95 11.11 -4.14
C PHE A 491 -26.76 10.58 -4.97
N ILE A 492 -27.05 9.55 -5.78
CA ILE A 492 -26.12 8.96 -6.74
C ILE A 492 -26.64 9.11 -8.17
N GLU A 493 -25.74 9.16 -9.16
CA GLU A 493 -26.09 9.16 -10.57
C GLU A 493 -25.09 8.37 -11.43
N HIS A 494 -25.56 7.52 -12.35
CA HIS A 494 -24.67 6.71 -13.21
C HIS A 494 -23.69 5.79 -12.45
N VAL A 495 -24.03 5.40 -11.23
CA VAL A 495 -23.23 4.47 -10.42
C VAL A 495 -23.56 3.03 -10.77
N ARG A 496 -22.54 2.19 -10.88
CA ARG A 496 -22.69 0.76 -11.21
C ARG A 496 -22.05 -0.13 -10.16
N PHE A 497 -22.78 -1.14 -9.72
CA PHE A 497 -22.31 -2.24 -8.88
C PHE A 497 -22.27 -3.48 -9.75
N ILE A 498 -21.08 -4.04 -9.97
CA ILE A 498 -20.80 -5.02 -11.01
C ILE A 498 -20.08 -6.20 -10.37
N ASN A 499 -20.68 -7.38 -10.45
CA ASN A 499 -20.19 -8.64 -9.90
C ASN A 499 -19.90 -8.55 -8.40
N GLY A 500 -20.69 -9.19 -7.56
CA GLY A 500 -20.46 -9.08 -6.12
C GLY A 500 -21.49 -9.76 -5.27
N LYS A 501 -21.34 -9.62 -3.96
CA LYS A 501 -22.18 -10.27 -2.96
C LYS A 501 -22.48 -9.32 -1.81
N ILE A 502 -23.75 -9.28 -1.41
CA ILE A 502 -24.20 -8.71 -0.15
C ILE A 502 -24.90 -9.82 0.62
N GLU A 503 -24.26 -10.31 1.68
CA GLU A 503 -24.76 -11.42 2.49
C GLU A 503 -24.81 -11.07 3.97
N THR A 504 -25.95 -11.25 4.60
CA THR A 504 -26.06 -10.96 6.03
C THR A 504 -27.22 -11.68 6.69
N LYS A 505 -27.23 -11.68 8.02
CA LYS A 505 -28.39 -12.04 8.84
C LYS A 505 -28.88 -10.80 9.57
N ARG A 506 -30.19 -10.71 9.77
CA ARG A 506 -30.82 -9.68 10.61
C ARG A 506 -31.37 -10.31 11.88
N LYS A 507 -31.43 -9.56 12.98
CA LYS A 507 -32.17 -9.98 14.18
C LYS A 507 -33.63 -10.26 13.82
N LYS A 508 -34.27 -11.11 14.63
CA LYS A 508 -35.71 -11.37 14.51
C LYS A 508 -36.46 -10.05 14.51
N ASP A 509 -37.34 -9.86 13.52
CA ASP A 509 -38.19 -8.66 13.39
C ASP A 509 -37.45 -7.32 13.26
N ALA A 510 -36.19 -7.33 12.83
CA ALA A 510 -35.47 -6.11 12.51
C ALA A 510 -36.24 -5.25 11.49
N ALA A 511 -36.36 -3.96 11.78
CA ALA A 511 -37.14 -3.00 10.98
C ALA A 511 -36.33 -2.35 9.85
N HIS A 512 -35.00 -2.47 9.86
CA HIS A 512 -34.14 -1.92 8.82
C HIS A 512 -34.01 -2.86 7.61
N TYR A 513 -33.69 -2.28 6.47
CA TYR A 513 -33.39 -3.00 5.23
C TYR A 513 -31.93 -3.46 5.22
N VAL A 514 -31.59 -4.38 4.32
CA VAL A 514 -30.18 -4.73 4.06
C VAL A 514 -29.61 -3.78 3.01
N VAL A 515 -30.38 -3.51 1.97
CA VAL A 515 -30.07 -2.52 0.94
C VAL A 515 -31.18 -1.49 0.90
N LYS A 516 -30.81 -0.22 1.05
CA LYS A 516 -31.74 0.91 1.01
C LYS A 516 -31.30 1.90 -0.07
N ILE A 517 -32.18 2.17 -1.02
CA ILE A 517 -31.96 3.19 -2.05
C ILE A 517 -32.96 4.32 -1.83
N ASN A 518 -32.43 5.53 -1.62
CA ASN A 518 -33.23 6.72 -1.38
C ASN A 518 -33.78 7.31 -2.70
N ASP A 519 -34.78 8.19 -2.59
CA ASP A 519 -35.57 8.74 -3.71
C ASP A 519 -34.80 9.77 -4.57
N ASN A 520 -33.62 10.18 -4.13
CA ASN A 520 -32.68 11.02 -4.86
C ASN A 520 -31.66 10.22 -5.67
N ALA A 521 -31.54 8.90 -5.47
CA ALA A 521 -30.72 8.05 -6.31
C ALA A 521 -31.31 7.95 -7.72
N THR A 522 -30.48 8.10 -8.75
CA THR A 522 -30.93 8.03 -10.16
C THR A 522 -29.96 7.22 -11.02
N ARG A 523 -30.47 6.56 -12.06
CA ARG A 523 -29.67 5.94 -13.15
C ARG A 523 -28.55 5.03 -12.64
N TYR A 524 -28.82 4.18 -11.65
CA TYR A 524 -27.84 3.23 -11.09
C TYR A 524 -28.12 1.79 -11.54
N HIS A 525 -27.07 0.97 -11.50
CA HIS A 525 -27.10 -0.40 -11.99
C HIS A 525 -26.56 -1.37 -10.95
N PHE A 526 -27.26 -2.48 -10.73
CA PHE A 526 -26.72 -3.69 -10.11
C PHE A 526 -26.65 -4.76 -11.19
N ASP A 527 -25.47 -5.32 -11.45
CA ASP A 527 -25.22 -6.28 -12.53
C ASP A 527 -24.43 -7.46 -11.99
N GLY A 528 -24.95 -8.68 -12.13
CA GLY A 528 -24.28 -9.89 -11.61
C GLY A 528 -24.15 -9.93 -10.08
N MET A 529 -25.08 -9.30 -9.35
CA MET A 529 -24.99 -9.17 -7.89
C MET A 529 -25.77 -10.27 -7.17
N GLN A 530 -25.17 -10.84 -6.12
CA GLN A 530 -25.80 -11.79 -5.21
C GLN A 530 -26.28 -11.08 -3.94
N PHE A 531 -27.56 -11.20 -3.64
CA PHE A 531 -28.22 -10.70 -2.45
C PHE A 531 -28.67 -11.89 -1.59
N VAL A 532 -28.04 -12.09 -0.44
CA VAL A 532 -28.20 -13.31 0.37
C VAL A 532 -28.62 -12.96 1.80
N THR A 533 -29.65 -13.63 2.32
CA THR A 533 -30.09 -13.51 3.72
C THR A 533 -30.80 -14.77 4.19
N THR A 534 -30.95 -14.92 5.51
CA THR A 534 -31.88 -15.89 6.12
C THR A 534 -33.25 -15.26 6.43
N PRO A 535 -34.33 -16.07 6.56
CA PRO A 535 -35.69 -15.57 6.76
C PRO A 535 -35.99 -15.23 8.22
N THR A 536 -35.36 -14.16 8.74
CA THR A 536 -35.48 -13.75 10.16
C THR A 536 -36.43 -12.58 10.40
N THR A 537 -36.81 -11.83 9.37
CA THR A 537 -37.70 -10.67 9.49
C THR A 537 -38.72 -10.61 8.35
N LYS A 538 -39.85 -9.92 8.60
CA LYS A 538 -40.85 -9.55 7.60
C LYS A 538 -40.48 -8.29 6.82
N THR A 539 -39.45 -7.56 7.25
CA THR A 539 -38.97 -6.37 6.54
C THR A 539 -38.30 -6.78 5.23
N PRO A 540 -38.62 -6.14 4.10
CA PRO A 540 -37.96 -6.39 2.82
C PRO A 540 -36.42 -6.37 2.91
N TYR A 541 -35.76 -7.14 2.04
CA TYR A 541 -34.30 -7.10 1.92
C TYR A 541 -33.85 -5.82 1.22
N LEU A 542 -34.43 -5.56 0.03
CA LEU A 542 -34.20 -4.38 -0.79
C LEU A 542 -35.40 -3.42 -0.64
N TYR A 543 -35.11 -2.23 -0.16
CA TYR A 543 -36.01 -1.08 -0.24
C TYR A 543 -35.47 -0.11 -1.26
N ASP A 544 -36.26 0.19 -2.29
CA ASP A 544 -35.78 1.01 -3.39
C ASP A 544 -36.82 2.07 -3.81
N GLN A 545 -36.40 3.32 -3.70
CA GLN A 545 -37.16 4.51 -4.08
C GLN A 545 -36.50 5.28 -5.25
N GLY A 546 -35.34 4.81 -5.71
CA GLY A 546 -34.55 5.49 -6.72
C GLY A 546 -35.16 5.40 -8.12
N GLN A 547 -34.70 6.28 -9.00
CA GLN A 547 -35.25 6.51 -10.34
C GLN A 547 -34.42 5.84 -11.44
N TRP A 548 -35.10 5.15 -12.35
CA TRP A 548 -34.52 4.43 -13.49
C TRP A 548 -33.41 3.42 -13.17
N PRO A 549 -33.57 2.56 -12.14
CA PRO A 549 -32.58 1.52 -11.89
C PRO A 549 -32.63 0.38 -12.87
N VAL A 550 -31.49 -0.29 -13.00
CA VAL A 550 -31.38 -1.60 -13.66
C VAL A 550 -30.80 -2.61 -12.68
N TYR A 551 -31.52 -3.71 -12.48
CA TYR A 551 -31.04 -4.90 -11.79
C TYR A 551 -30.95 -6.01 -12.83
N ASN A 552 -29.74 -6.35 -13.25
CA ASN A 552 -29.47 -7.30 -14.32
C ASN A 552 -28.75 -8.53 -13.75
N GLU A 553 -29.24 -9.72 -14.09
CA GLU A 553 -28.58 -10.99 -13.73
C GLU A 553 -28.25 -11.08 -12.22
N CYS A 554 -29.15 -10.55 -11.37
CA CYS A 554 -28.96 -10.55 -9.93
C CYS A 554 -29.65 -11.76 -9.28
N ASP A 555 -28.99 -12.35 -8.30
CA ASP A 555 -29.47 -13.49 -7.54
C ASP A 555 -29.92 -13.06 -6.13
N PHE A 556 -31.22 -13.09 -5.88
CA PHE A 556 -31.79 -12.91 -4.54
C PHE A 556 -32.03 -14.29 -3.93
N THR A 557 -31.08 -14.75 -3.12
CA THR A 557 -31.01 -16.13 -2.66
C THR A 557 -31.19 -16.26 -1.16
N VAL A 558 -32.11 -17.12 -0.73
CA VAL A 558 -32.23 -17.45 0.68
C VAL A 558 -31.02 -18.28 1.11
N GLY A 559 -30.21 -17.78 2.05
CA GLY A 559 -28.97 -18.42 2.51
C GLY A 559 -29.19 -19.69 3.34
N GLY A 560 -30.44 -20.02 3.65
CA GLY A 560 -30.85 -21.23 4.34
C GLY A 560 -32.33 -21.20 4.70
N ILE A 561 -32.95 -22.38 4.84
CA ILE A 561 -34.39 -22.52 5.12
C ILE A 561 -34.74 -22.52 6.63
N VAL A 562 -33.76 -22.20 7.49
CA VAL A 562 -33.93 -22.10 8.94
C VAL A 562 -34.06 -20.61 9.32
N GLY A 563 -35.11 -20.25 10.06
CA GLY A 563 -35.30 -18.88 10.51
C GLY A 563 -36.56 -18.69 11.35
N ASN A 564 -37.16 -17.50 11.26
CA ASN A 564 -38.36 -17.10 11.99
C ASN A 564 -39.60 -16.97 11.09
N TYR A 565 -39.41 -17.00 9.77
CA TYR A 565 -40.46 -16.82 8.77
C TYR A 565 -40.35 -17.82 7.61
N PRO A 566 -41.46 -18.14 6.92
CA PRO A 566 -41.49 -19.07 5.78
C PRO A 566 -40.98 -18.41 4.49
N GLY A 567 -39.76 -17.89 4.51
CA GLY A 567 -39.11 -17.22 3.40
C GLY A 567 -38.78 -15.75 3.65
N VAL A 568 -38.31 -15.08 2.59
CA VAL A 568 -37.81 -13.69 2.63
C VAL A 568 -38.71 -12.78 1.81
N ARG A 569 -39.02 -11.58 2.31
CA ARG A 569 -39.53 -10.50 1.47
C ARG A 569 -38.35 -9.82 0.78
N TRP A 570 -38.32 -9.86 -0.54
CA TRP A 570 -37.14 -9.52 -1.30
C TRP A 570 -37.10 -8.06 -1.72
N ILE A 571 -38.14 -7.58 -2.41
CA ILE A 571 -38.12 -6.28 -3.08
C ILE A 571 -39.33 -5.47 -2.65
N TYR A 572 -39.09 -4.23 -2.25
CA TYR A 572 -40.14 -3.24 -2.01
C TYR A 572 -39.85 -1.94 -2.74
N ARG A 573 -40.73 -1.59 -3.67
CA ARG A 573 -40.67 -0.34 -4.45
C ARG A 573 -42.01 0.38 -4.43
N ASN A 574 -41.99 1.61 -3.93
CA ASN A 574 -43.12 2.54 -3.98
C ASN A 574 -42.62 3.99 -4.06
N PRO A 575 -41.81 4.32 -5.09
CA PRO A 575 -41.11 5.59 -5.22
C PRO A 575 -42.08 6.77 -5.21
N THR A 576 -41.69 7.83 -4.51
CA THR A 576 -42.45 9.09 -4.45
C THR A 576 -42.36 9.92 -5.74
N LYS A 577 -41.39 9.61 -6.61
CA LYS A 577 -41.12 10.27 -7.89
C LYS A 577 -41.35 9.31 -9.04
N THR A 578 -41.51 9.84 -10.24
CA THR A 578 -41.59 9.03 -11.47
C THR A 578 -40.35 8.16 -11.58
N SER A 579 -40.55 6.85 -11.53
CA SER A 579 -39.46 5.90 -11.56
C SER A 579 -39.91 4.64 -12.28
N VAL A 580 -39.00 4.10 -13.10
CA VAL A 580 -39.20 2.82 -13.80
C VAL A 580 -37.98 1.95 -13.56
N ALA A 581 -38.10 0.93 -12.73
CA ALA A 581 -37.07 -0.07 -12.55
C ALA A 581 -37.12 -1.14 -13.64
N LYS A 582 -35.95 -1.67 -13.99
CA LYS A 582 -35.82 -2.82 -14.87
C LYS A 582 -35.14 -3.95 -14.14
N PHE A 583 -35.91 -4.95 -13.74
CA PHE A 583 -35.43 -6.21 -13.20
C PHE A 583 -35.36 -7.24 -14.33
N LYS A 584 -34.14 -7.62 -14.71
CA LYS A 584 -33.87 -8.46 -15.88
C LYS A 584 -33.12 -9.72 -15.46
N ALA A 585 -33.62 -10.87 -15.91
CA ALA A 585 -32.99 -12.16 -15.68
C ALA A 585 -32.64 -12.42 -14.20
N LEU A 586 -33.55 -12.05 -13.28
CA LEU A 586 -33.32 -12.29 -11.85
C LEU A 586 -33.43 -13.77 -11.50
N THR A 587 -32.71 -14.20 -10.47
CA THR A 587 -33.00 -15.45 -9.76
C THR A 587 -33.52 -15.11 -8.38
N ILE A 588 -34.75 -15.50 -8.06
CA ILE A 588 -35.33 -15.33 -6.71
C ILE A 588 -35.54 -16.71 -6.08
N THR A 589 -34.98 -16.96 -4.90
CA THR A 589 -35.24 -18.19 -4.15
C THR A 589 -35.83 -17.91 -2.77
N GLY A 590 -36.69 -18.83 -2.31
CA GLY A 590 -37.33 -18.76 -1.00
C GLY A 590 -38.11 -17.47 -0.67
N PRO A 591 -38.95 -16.93 -1.59
CA PRO A 591 -39.79 -15.78 -1.28
C PRO A 591 -40.82 -16.12 -0.19
N MET A 592 -41.10 -15.18 0.71
CA MET A 592 -42.13 -15.29 1.74
C MET A 592 -43.52 -15.15 1.12
N GLN A 593 -44.19 -16.28 0.85
CA GLN A 593 -45.46 -16.29 0.12
C GLN A 593 -46.59 -15.61 0.91
N ALA A 594 -47.32 -14.69 0.28
CA ALA A 594 -48.40 -13.92 0.89
C ALA A 594 -49.79 -14.57 0.71
N ASP A 595 -50.71 -14.34 1.65
CA ASP A 595 -52.09 -14.85 1.62
C ASP A 595 -53.02 -14.07 0.69
N GLY A 596 -52.60 -12.91 0.20
CA GLY A 596 -53.39 -12.04 -0.68
C GLY A 596 -54.24 -10.98 0.02
N ALA A 597 -54.28 -10.94 1.36
CA ALA A 597 -55.10 -9.98 2.12
C ALA A 597 -54.49 -8.57 2.13
N ASP A 598 -53.16 -8.49 2.27
CA ASP A 598 -52.39 -7.24 2.22
C ASP A 598 -51.45 -7.25 1.00
N PRO A 599 -51.65 -6.36 0.02
CA PRO A 599 -50.74 -6.23 -1.12
C PRO A 599 -49.29 -5.95 -0.71
N ALA A 600 -49.06 -5.21 0.39
CA ALA A 600 -47.72 -4.89 0.88
C ALA A 600 -46.98 -6.09 1.50
N ALA A 601 -47.70 -7.18 1.79
CA ALA A 601 -47.11 -8.41 2.31
C ALA A 601 -46.44 -9.27 1.23
N TYR A 602 -46.65 -8.96 -0.05
CA TYR A 602 -46.08 -9.70 -1.17
C TYR A 602 -44.54 -9.59 -1.18
N PRO A 603 -43.82 -10.69 -1.45
CA PRO A 603 -42.35 -10.72 -1.38
C PRO A 603 -41.67 -9.87 -2.46
N MET A 604 -42.36 -9.59 -3.57
CA MET A 604 -41.94 -8.61 -4.57
C MET A 604 -43.06 -7.59 -4.74
N TYR A 605 -42.86 -6.40 -4.20
CA TYR A 605 -43.77 -5.27 -4.32
C TYR A 605 -43.18 -4.27 -5.31
N LEU A 606 -43.78 -4.20 -6.50
CA LEU A 606 -43.28 -3.41 -7.62
C LEU A 606 -44.03 -2.08 -7.72
N ALA A 607 -43.33 -1.06 -8.21
CA ALA A 607 -43.89 0.24 -8.50
C ALA A 607 -44.66 0.23 -9.83
N ASP A 608 -45.34 1.33 -10.10
CA ASP A 608 -45.96 1.59 -11.40
C ASP A 608 -44.88 1.58 -12.50
N TYR A 609 -45.22 0.99 -13.64
CA TYR A 609 -44.38 0.88 -14.84
C TYR A 609 -43.09 0.07 -14.73
N ASP A 610 -42.76 -0.48 -13.56
CA ASP A 610 -41.60 -1.36 -13.37
C ASP A 610 -41.66 -2.57 -14.35
N GLU A 611 -40.49 -3.02 -14.79
CA GLU A 611 -40.33 -4.24 -15.61
C GLU A 611 -39.70 -5.34 -14.75
N PHE A 612 -40.26 -6.56 -14.80
CA PHE A 612 -39.77 -7.69 -14.01
C PHE A 612 -39.69 -8.99 -14.81
N GLY A 613 -38.51 -9.60 -14.88
CA GLY A 613 -38.28 -10.89 -15.52
C GLY A 613 -37.20 -11.71 -14.82
N GLY A 614 -37.26 -13.03 -14.96
CA GLY A 614 -36.35 -13.95 -14.29
C GLY A 614 -36.99 -15.29 -13.91
N SER A 615 -36.50 -15.87 -12.82
CA SER A 615 -37.02 -17.11 -12.23
C SER A 615 -37.33 -16.92 -10.75
N ILE A 616 -38.38 -17.59 -10.27
CA ILE A 616 -38.80 -17.61 -8.88
C ILE A 616 -38.93 -19.07 -8.42
N GLN A 617 -38.23 -19.43 -7.34
CA GLN A 617 -38.23 -20.76 -6.77
C GLN A 617 -38.72 -20.71 -5.31
N CYS A 618 -39.91 -21.24 -5.07
CA CYS A 618 -40.47 -21.40 -3.72
C CYS A 618 -39.99 -22.72 -3.10
N GLN A 619 -39.83 -22.72 -1.78
CA GLN A 619 -39.45 -23.92 -1.01
C GLN A 619 -40.70 -24.68 -0.54
N ASP A 620 -40.60 -26.01 -0.49
CA ASP A 620 -41.68 -26.87 0.03
C ASP A 620 -41.77 -26.81 1.56
N THR A 621 -40.64 -26.62 2.24
CA THR A 621 -40.55 -26.64 3.71
C THR A 621 -39.56 -25.60 4.21
N TYR A 622 -39.87 -24.99 5.35
CA TYR A 622 -38.93 -24.23 6.18
C TYR A 622 -38.87 -24.81 7.59
N THR A 623 -37.76 -24.57 8.28
CA THR A 623 -37.67 -24.80 9.73
C THR A 623 -37.81 -23.47 10.45
N ILE A 624 -38.97 -23.23 11.04
CA ILE A 624 -39.31 -21.97 11.73
C ILE A 624 -39.35 -22.23 13.23
N ASP A 625 -38.53 -21.49 13.98
CA ASP A 625 -38.44 -21.61 15.44
C ASP A 625 -38.31 -23.09 15.91
N GLY A 626 -37.57 -23.90 15.13
CA GLY A 626 -37.31 -25.32 15.39
C GLY A 626 -38.33 -26.31 14.82
N ALA A 627 -39.43 -25.86 14.22
CA ALA A 627 -40.49 -26.71 13.67
C ALA A 627 -40.59 -26.63 12.14
N ALA A 628 -40.96 -27.75 11.51
CA ALA A 628 -41.24 -27.77 10.07
C ALA A 628 -42.53 -27.00 9.76
N VAL A 629 -42.45 -26.07 8.82
CA VAL A 629 -43.58 -25.29 8.30
C VAL A 629 -43.65 -25.43 6.80
N TYR A 630 -44.85 -25.76 6.31
CA TYR A 630 -45.16 -25.98 4.89
C TYR A 630 -45.91 -24.75 4.33
N PRO A 631 -45.29 -23.94 3.47
CA PRO A 631 -45.89 -22.71 2.97
C PRO A 631 -47.10 -22.96 2.06
N SER A 632 -48.30 -22.84 2.64
CA SER A 632 -49.59 -23.05 1.96
C SER A 632 -50.17 -21.78 1.33
N TYR A 633 -49.42 -20.68 1.29
CA TYR A 633 -49.79 -19.45 0.58
C TYR A 633 -49.10 -19.36 -0.78
N GLN A 634 -49.63 -18.50 -1.67
CA GLN A 634 -49.15 -18.40 -3.06
C GLN A 634 -48.77 -16.99 -3.52
N GLY A 635 -48.99 -15.95 -2.72
CA GLY A 635 -48.73 -14.56 -3.12
C GLY A 635 -47.26 -14.30 -3.41
N LEU A 636 -46.92 -13.91 -4.64
CA LEU A 636 -45.53 -13.67 -5.07
C LEU A 636 -45.30 -12.22 -5.48
N ILE A 637 -45.95 -11.75 -6.54
CA ILE A 637 -45.69 -10.42 -7.11
C ILE A 637 -46.90 -9.49 -6.94
N CYS A 638 -46.69 -8.35 -6.30
CA CYS A 638 -47.62 -7.24 -6.29
C CYS A 638 -47.20 -6.21 -7.34
N MET A 639 -48.14 -5.86 -8.24
CA MET A 639 -47.92 -5.02 -9.42
C MET A 639 -48.61 -3.67 -9.27
N GLY A 640 -47.96 -2.63 -9.78
CA GLY A 640 -48.54 -1.30 -9.96
C GLY A 640 -49.25 -1.15 -11.31
N THR A 641 -49.66 0.07 -11.61
CA THR A 641 -50.19 0.45 -12.93
C THR A 641 -49.10 0.31 -13.99
N GLY A 642 -49.40 -0.29 -15.14
CA GLY A 642 -48.46 -0.32 -16.27
C GLY A 642 -47.22 -1.21 -16.08
N THR A 643 -47.10 -1.93 -14.96
CA THR A 643 -46.00 -2.88 -14.71
C THR A 643 -45.97 -3.96 -15.80
N LYS A 644 -44.78 -4.36 -16.24
CA LYS A 644 -44.60 -5.37 -17.29
C LYS A 644 -43.79 -6.56 -16.80
N MET A 645 -44.34 -7.75 -16.97
CA MET A 645 -43.63 -9.00 -16.77
C MET A 645 -42.91 -9.38 -18.07
N GLY A 646 -41.60 -9.60 -17.96
CA GLY A 646 -40.78 -10.18 -19.02
C GLY A 646 -40.91 -11.69 -19.09
N SER A 647 -39.85 -12.37 -19.53
CA SER A 647 -39.76 -13.83 -19.42
C SER A 647 -39.70 -14.23 -17.95
N LEU A 648 -40.69 -15.00 -17.50
CA LEU A 648 -40.83 -15.37 -16.10
C LEU A 648 -41.09 -16.87 -15.93
N HIS A 649 -40.24 -17.53 -15.13
CA HIS A 649 -40.37 -18.93 -14.76
C HIS A 649 -40.66 -19.05 -13.26
N ILE A 650 -41.79 -19.62 -12.87
CA ILE A 650 -42.24 -19.67 -11.47
C ILE A 650 -42.43 -21.12 -11.05
N ASN A 651 -41.73 -21.53 -10.01
CA ASN A 651 -42.03 -22.73 -9.25
C ASN A 651 -42.70 -22.33 -7.93
N THR A 652 -44.00 -22.62 -7.79
CA THR A 652 -44.84 -22.18 -6.66
C THR A 652 -44.72 -23.05 -5.41
N ASN A 653 -43.90 -24.11 -5.47
CA ASN A 653 -43.79 -25.25 -4.53
C ASN A 653 -44.93 -26.28 -4.69
N ASN A 654 -44.74 -27.47 -4.12
CA ASN A 654 -45.66 -28.62 -4.22
C ASN A 654 -46.69 -28.69 -3.08
N ILE A 655 -46.74 -27.67 -2.21
CA ILE A 655 -47.65 -27.64 -1.07
C ILE A 655 -49.03 -27.15 -1.53
N ALA A 656 -50.08 -27.87 -1.13
CA ALA A 656 -51.46 -27.47 -1.38
C ALA A 656 -51.74 -26.08 -0.81
N LYS A 657 -52.33 -25.20 -1.62
CA LYS A 657 -52.52 -23.80 -1.26
C LYS A 657 -53.89 -23.54 -0.67
N THR A 658 -53.93 -22.65 0.32
CA THR A 658 -55.17 -22.24 1.01
C THR A 658 -55.58 -20.81 0.63
N ALA A 659 -54.63 -19.96 0.25
CA ALA A 659 -54.86 -18.55 -0.07
C ALA A 659 -53.75 -17.96 -0.97
N GLY A 660 -53.96 -16.73 -1.42
CA GLY A 660 -53.03 -15.96 -2.24
C GLY A 660 -53.18 -16.20 -3.74
N SER A 661 -52.78 -15.19 -4.51
CA SER A 661 -52.64 -15.25 -5.97
C SER A 661 -51.21 -14.93 -6.38
N VAL A 662 -50.68 -15.61 -7.39
CA VAL A 662 -49.31 -15.39 -7.90
C VAL A 662 -49.05 -13.90 -8.16
N PHE A 663 -49.98 -13.25 -8.87
CA PHE A 663 -49.98 -11.83 -9.14
C PHE A 663 -51.12 -11.13 -8.39
N TYR A 664 -50.83 -9.96 -7.84
CA TYR A 664 -51.82 -9.03 -7.31
C TYR A 664 -51.66 -7.67 -7.99
N ALA A 665 -52.67 -7.22 -8.73
CA ALA A 665 -52.64 -5.92 -9.40
C ALA A 665 -53.30 -4.83 -8.55
N ARG A 666 -52.51 -3.84 -8.11
CA ARG A 666 -53.03 -2.65 -7.41
C ARG A 666 -53.59 -1.61 -8.39
N GLY A 667 -53.06 -1.59 -9.63
CA GLY A 667 -53.46 -0.71 -10.72
C GLY A 667 -53.76 -1.49 -12.00
N GLY A 668 -54.23 -0.79 -13.04
CA GLY A 668 -54.55 -1.38 -14.35
C GLY A 668 -53.38 -1.32 -15.34
N ASP A 669 -53.65 -1.67 -16.61
CA ASP A 669 -52.73 -1.53 -17.75
C ASP A 669 -51.40 -2.30 -17.63
N TYR A 670 -51.31 -3.27 -16.72
CA TYR A 670 -50.15 -4.16 -16.57
C TYR A 670 -50.13 -5.22 -17.69
N ASP A 671 -48.95 -5.79 -17.97
CA ASP A 671 -48.78 -6.97 -18.83
C ASP A 671 -48.18 -8.11 -18.02
N ILE A 672 -48.94 -9.19 -17.75
CA ILE A 672 -48.41 -10.38 -17.07
C ILE A 672 -47.60 -11.31 -18.01
N GLY A 673 -47.58 -11.02 -19.32
CA GLY A 673 -46.83 -11.79 -20.31
C GLY A 673 -47.31 -13.24 -20.43
N LYS A 674 -46.36 -14.16 -20.61
CA LYS A 674 -46.60 -15.61 -20.71
C LYS A 674 -45.72 -16.36 -19.71
N PRO A 675 -46.03 -16.29 -18.40
CA PRO A 675 -45.20 -16.94 -17.39
C PRO A 675 -45.34 -18.46 -17.47
N THR A 676 -44.25 -19.18 -17.30
CA THR A 676 -44.28 -20.64 -17.07
C THR A 676 -44.48 -20.89 -15.58
N ILE A 677 -45.51 -21.63 -15.20
CA ILE A 677 -45.83 -21.92 -13.79
C ILE A 677 -45.85 -23.42 -13.56
N ILE A 678 -45.10 -23.89 -12.57
CA ILE A 678 -45.04 -25.29 -12.10
C ILE A 678 -45.29 -25.39 -10.58
N GLY A 679 -45.47 -26.61 -10.08
CA GLY A 679 -45.82 -26.91 -8.68
C GLY A 679 -47.33 -27.06 -8.50
N ALA A 680 -47.85 -26.57 -7.37
CA ALA A 680 -49.27 -26.59 -7.01
C ALA A 680 -49.90 -25.18 -7.10
N PRO A 681 -50.17 -24.65 -8.32
CA PRO A 681 -50.74 -23.31 -8.46
C PRO A 681 -52.20 -23.24 -8.00
N HIS A 682 -52.60 -22.12 -7.40
CA HIS A 682 -53.95 -21.89 -6.86
C HIS A 682 -54.71 -20.79 -7.61
N ASN A 683 -54.27 -19.54 -7.50
CA ASN A 683 -54.86 -18.41 -8.22
C ASN A 683 -53.78 -17.63 -8.98
N LEU A 684 -54.05 -17.33 -10.25
CA LEU A 684 -53.09 -16.58 -11.06
C LEU A 684 -53.07 -15.10 -10.69
N LEU A 685 -54.24 -14.45 -10.62
CA LEU A 685 -54.36 -13.00 -10.54
C LEU A 685 -55.51 -12.58 -9.60
N ALA A 686 -55.23 -11.61 -8.73
CA ALA A 686 -56.20 -10.88 -7.93
C ALA A 686 -56.00 -9.36 -8.06
N GLY A 687 -56.91 -8.58 -7.46
CA GLY A 687 -56.90 -7.12 -7.54
C GLY A 687 -57.61 -6.58 -8.79
N VAL A 688 -57.10 -5.48 -9.34
CA VAL A 688 -57.63 -4.83 -10.55
C VAL A 688 -57.44 -5.75 -11.76
N LYS A 689 -58.52 -6.18 -12.41
CA LYS A 689 -58.49 -7.13 -13.54
C LYS A 689 -58.52 -6.41 -14.89
N ASN A 690 -57.58 -5.48 -15.09
CA ASN A 690 -57.48 -4.67 -16.31
C ASN A 690 -56.08 -4.82 -16.94
N ASP A 691 -55.87 -5.94 -17.64
CA ASP A 691 -54.61 -6.33 -18.29
C ASP A 691 -54.46 -5.60 -19.64
N ILE A 692 -53.29 -5.11 -20.01
CA ILE A 692 -53.08 -4.32 -21.26
C ILE A 692 -53.56 -5.01 -22.55
N ARG A 693 -53.73 -6.33 -22.57
CA ARG A 693 -54.30 -7.10 -23.69
C ARG A 693 -55.77 -7.48 -23.49
N LYS A 694 -56.28 -7.43 -22.25
CA LYS A 694 -57.65 -7.81 -21.90
C LYS A 694 -58.32 -6.80 -20.98
N MET A 695 -59.44 -6.22 -21.43
CA MET A 695 -60.23 -5.30 -20.60
C MET A 695 -61.50 -5.99 -20.10
N ILE A 696 -61.82 -5.86 -18.81
CA ILE A 696 -63.14 -6.20 -18.25
C ILE A 696 -63.84 -4.89 -17.89
N THR A 697 -65.03 -4.62 -18.44
CA THR A 697 -65.66 -3.30 -18.29
C THR A 697 -67.19 -3.34 -18.38
N SER A 698 -67.83 -2.35 -17.75
CA SER A 698 -69.25 -2.00 -17.94
C SER A 698 -69.45 -0.73 -18.75
N SER A 699 -68.37 -0.07 -19.19
CA SER A 699 -68.44 1.23 -19.86
C SER A 699 -69.06 1.11 -21.24
N PRO A 700 -69.96 2.03 -21.64
CA PRO A 700 -70.56 2.01 -22.96
C PRO A 700 -69.61 2.47 -24.06
N ASP A 701 -68.66 3.34 -23.73
CA ASP A 701 -67.68 3.87 -24.67
C ASP A 701 -66.30 3.49 -24.16
N ILE A 702 -65.51 2.82 -25.00
CA ILE A 702 -64.24 2.22 -24.59
C ILE A 702 -63.11 2.56 -25.54
N GLU A 703 -61.91 2.67 -24.97
CA GLU A 703 -60.65 2.76 -25.72
C GLU A 703 -59.97 1.39 -25.67
N ILE A 704 -59.72 0.82 -26.86
CA ILE A 704 -59.23 -0.55 -27.01
C ILE A 704 -57.76 -0.60 -27.43
N TYR A 705 -56.99 0.49 -27.37
CA TYR A 705 -55.60 0.52 -27.83
C TYR A 705 -54.77 -0.64 -27.28
N ARG A 706 -54.21 -1.46 -28.18
CA ARG A 706 -53.42 -2.70 -27.90
C ARG A 706 -54.17 -3.85 -27.22
N ARG A 707 -55.48 -3.72 -26.99
CA ARG A 707 -56.32 -4.79 -26.45
C ARG A 707 -56.59 -5.83 -27.52
N GLU A 708 -56.57 -7.09 -27.12
CA GLU A 708 -56.93 -8.25 -27.95
C GLU A 708 -58.31 -8.81 -27.56
N THR A 709 -58.78 -8.52 -26.35
CA THR A 709 -60.08 -9.00 -25.87
C THR A 709 -60.75 -8.00 -24.94
N ILE A 710 -62.06 -7.80 -25.10
CA ILE A 710 -62.93 -7.08 -24.20
C ILE A 710 -63.95 -8.07 -23.63
N LEU A 711 -64.03 -8.14 -22.30
CA LEU A 711 -65.08 -8.84 -21.58
C LEU A 711 -66.05 -7.81 -21.02
N LEU A 712 -67.29 -7.83 -21.52
CA LEU A 712 -68.35 -6.98 -20.98
C LEU A 712 -68.94 -7.63 -19.72
N ASN A 713 -69.10 -6.84 -18.67
CA ASN A 713 -69.84 -7.26 -17.48
C ASN A 713 -71.32 -7.50 -17.83
N PRO A 714 -72.02 -8.38 -17.10
CA PRO A 714 -73.45 -8.68 -17.33
C PRO A 714 -74.29 -7.39 -17.41
N GLY A 715 -75.20 -7.31 -18.39
CA GLY A 715 -76.07 -6.15 -18.60
C GLY A 715 -75.43 -4.92 -19.25
N ALA A 716 -74.13 -4.94 -19.58
CA ALA A 716 -73.46 -3.80 -20.21
C ALA A 716 -73.88 -3.60 -21.68
N THR A 717 -73.96 -2.34 -22.11
CA THR A 717 -74.23 -1.99 -23.52
C THR A 717 -73.03 -1.28 -24.10
N LEU A 718 -72.43 -1.84 -25.16
CA LEU A 718 -71.28 -1.26 -25.86
C LEU A 718 -71.77 -0.39 -27.03
N ASN A 719 -71.52 0.92 -26.94
CA ASN A 719 -71.94 1.96 -27.88
C ASN A 719 -70.84 2.33 -28.89
N SER A 720 -69.60 2.45 -28.42
CA SER A 720 -68.47 2.86 -29.26
C SER A 720 -67.15 2.23 -28.83
N MET A 721 -66.23 2.11 -29.79
CA MET A 721 -64.85 1.69 -29.59
C MET A 721 -63.91 2.68 -30.28
N LYS A 722 -62.82 3.05 -29.60
CA LYS A 722 -61.69 3.79 -30.20
C LYS A 722 -60.43 2.95 -30.15
N GLY A 723 -59.70 2.84 -31.26
CA GLY A 723 -58.53 1.96 -31.37
C GLY A 723 -57.60 2.34 -32.51
N PHE A 724 -56.57 1.54 -32.76
CA PHE A 724 -55.73 1.73 -33.95
C PHE A 724 -56.45 1.21 -35.20
N GLU A 725 -56.34 1.91 -36.31
CA GLU A 725 -56.81 1.39 -37.61
C GLU A 725 -56.15 0.04 -37.92
N GLY A 726 -56.95 -0.93 -38.37
CA GLY A 726 -56.52 -2.31 -38.61
C GLY A 726 -56.47 -3.19 -37.36
N GLN A 727 -56.69 -2.65 -36.15
CA GLN A 727 -56.70 -3.45 -34.93
C GLN A 727 -57.90 -4.38 -34.87
N THR A 728 -57.65 -5.67 -34.63
CA THR A 728 -58.69 -6.67 -34.37
C THR A 728 -58.92 -6.85 -32.88
N ILE A 729 -60.18 -6.93 -32.48
CA ILE A 729 -60.61 -7.11 -31.10
C ILE A 729 -61.67 -8.20 -30.99
N ARG A 730 -61.57 -9.03 -29.94
CA ARG A 730 -62.60 -10.00 -29.56
C ARG A 730 -63.45 -9.44 -28.44
N VAL A 731 -64.75 -9.31 -28.63
CA VAL A 731 -65.71 -8.86 -27.62
C VAL A 731 -66.54 -10.07 -27.18
N MET A 732 -66.64 -10.32 -25.88
CA MET A 732 -67.41 -11.43 -25.32
C MET A 732 -68.00 -11.08 -23.96
N THR A 733 -68.92 -11.89 -23.47
CA THR A 733 -69.48 -11.80 -22.11
C THR A 733 -69.69 -13.20 -21.55
N PHE A 734 -69.55 -13.35 -20.23
CA PHE A 734 -69.93 -14.57 -19.51
C PHE A 734 -71.35 -14.47 -18.91
N GLY A 735 -71.94 -13.28 -18.88
CA GLY A 735 -73.28 -13.05 -18.35
C GLY A 735 -74.32 -12.83 -19.43
N THR A 736 -75.57 -12.66 -19.01
CA THR A 736 -76.69 -12.33 -19.90
C THR A 736 -76.95 -10.82 -19.95
N GLY A 737 -77.76 -10.38 -20.91
CA GLY A 737 -78.24 -9.00 -20.99
C GLY A 737 -77.29 -7.99 -21.64
N CYS A 738 -76.10 -8.39 -22.09
CA CYS A 738 -75.20 -7.47 -22.79
C CYS A 738 -75.67 -7.18 -24.23
N THR A 739 -75.47 -5.96 -24.70
CA THR A 739 -75.84 -5.54 -26.07
C THR A 739 -74.65 -4.84 -26.74
N ILE A 740 -74.36 -5.14 -28.00
CA ILE A 740 -73.47 -4.33 -28.85
C ILE A 740 -74.34 -3.50 -29.78
N LYS A 741 -74.34 -2.18 -29.61
CA LYS A 741 -75.16 -1.25 -30.40
C LYS A 741 -74.64 -1.16 -31.83
N HIS A 742 -75.54 -1.25 -32.80
CA HIS A 742 -75.23 -0.86 -34.17
C HIS A 742 -75.26 0.67 -34.28
N SER A 743 -74.19 1.27 -34.77
CA SER A 743 -74.04 2.73 -34.87
C SER A 743 -73.01 3.11 -35.94
N GLY A 744 -72.79 4.42 -36.14
CA GLY A 744 -71.67 4.92 -36.97
C GLY A 744 -70.28 4.56 -36.42
N SER A 745 -70.20 4.18 -35.14
CA SER A 745 -68.95 3.75 -34.48
C SER A 745 -68.79 2.23 -34.44
N ILE A 746 -69.88 1.46 -34.50
CA ILE A 746 -69.84 -0.01 -34.50
C ILE A 746 -70.80 -0.55 -35.56
N ASN A 747 -70.24 -1.10 -36.64
CA ASN A 747 -70.98 -1.70 -37.73
C ASN A 747 -71.11 -3.22 -37.52
N ASN A 748 -72.23 -3.63 -36.91
CA ASN A 748 -72.65 -5.03 -36.80
C ASN A 748 -73.06 -5.58 -38.18
N SER A 749 -72.65 -6.80 -38.52
CA SER A 749 -72.92 -7.41 -39.84
C SER A 749 -74.41 -7.62 -40.14
N SER A 750 -75.25 -7.68 -39.11
CA SER A 750 -76.72 -7.78 -39.24
C SER A 750 -77.40 -6.45 -39.58
N GLY A 751 -76.71 -5.32 -39.48
CA GLY A 751 -77.31 -3.99 -39.57
C GLY A 751 -78.18 -3.60 -38.36
N ALA A 752 -78.15 -4.37 -37.27
CA ALA A 752 -78.95 -4.15 -36.06
C ALA A 752 -78.15 -4.37 -34.77
N ASP A 753 -78.67 -3.93 -33.63
CA ASP A 753 -78.10 -4.21 -32.31
C ASP A 753 -77.95 -5.72 -32.08
N ILE A 754 -76.80 -6.14 -31.58
CA ILE A 754 -76.55 -7.54 -31.22
C ILE A 754 -76.87 -7.73 -29.74
N LYS A 755 -77.87 -8.57 -29.44
CA LYS A 755 -78.03 -9.14 -28.10
C LYS A 755 -77.01 -10.24 -27.92
N MET A 756 -76.04 -10.01 -27.05
CA MET A 756 -74.92 -10.94 -26.89
C MET A 756 -75.37 -12.22 -26.20
N THR A 757 -74.93 -13.35 -26.75
CA THR A 757 -75.06 -14.66 -26.12
C THR A 757 -73.85 -14.90 -25.22
N ALA A 758 -74.08 -15.36 -24.00
CA ALA A 758 -73.00 -15.71 -23.07
C ALA A 758 -72.05 -16.75 -23.72
N ASN A 759 -70.75 -16.62 -23.44
CA ASN A 759 -69.67 -17.48 -23.98
C ASN A 759 -69.49 -17.39 -25.51
N THR A 760 -70.13 -16.46 -26.21
CA THR A 760 -69.94 -16.23 -27.65
C THR A 760 -68.94 -15.10 -27.88
N VAL A 761 -68.01 -15.30 -28.84
CA VAL A 761 -67.01 -14.29 -29.23
C VAL A 761 -67.49 -13.55 -30.47
N TYR A 762 -67.49 -12.22 -30.40
CA TYR A 762 -67.78 -11.32 -31.50
C TYR A 762 -66.50 -10.59 -31.89
N THR A 763 -66.04 -10.77 -33.12
CA THR A 763 -64.78 -10.17 -33.58
C THR A 763 -65.05 -8.91 -34.37
N TYR A 764 -64.29 -7.85 -34.09
CA TYR A 764 -64.34 -6.59 -34.81
C TYR A 764 -62.95 -6.19 -35.27
N MET A 765 -62.89 -5.48 -36.41
CA MET A 765 -61.70 -4.78 -36.88
C MET A 765 -61.99 -3.28 -36.92
N MET A 766 -61.08 -2.47 -36.40
CA MET A 766 -61.14 -1.02 -36.52
C MET A 766 -60.85 -0.61 -37.99
N LEU A 767 -61.84 -0.04 -38.68
CA LEU A 767 -61.67 0.52 -40.03
C LEU A 767 -61.03 1.90 -40.00
N THR A 768 -61.27 2.64 -38.92
CA THR A 768 -60.67 3.95 -38.62
C THR A 768 -60.43 4.02 -37.11
N GLY A 769 -59.87 5.12 -36.60
CA GLY A 769 -59.69 5.30 -35.15
C GLY A 769 -60.98 5.27 -34.31
N THR A 770 -62.15 5.42 -34.93
CA THR A 770 -63.45 5.56 -34.24
C THR A 770 -64.57 4.68 -34.81
N THR A 771 -64.30 3.89 -35.85
CA THR A 771 -65.29 3.04 -36.51
C THR A 771 -64.78 1.60 -36.55
N ALA A 772 -65.52 0.70 -35.91
CA ALA A 772 -65.28 -0.74 -35.92
C ALA A 772 -66.28 -1.46 -36.82
N LYS A 773 -65.86 -2.52 -37.51
CA LYS A 773 -66.72 -3.40 -38.31
C LYS A 773 -66.58 -4.84 -37.81
N GLN A 774 -67.71 -5.52 -37.65
CA GLN A 774 -67.73 -6.94 -37.31
C GLN A 774 -67.15 -7.77 -38.47
N ILE A 775 -66.29 -8.74 -38.16
CA ILE A 775 -65.63 -9.61 -39.14
C ILE A 775 -65.84 -11.09 -38.84
#